data_AF-A0A317U845-F1
#
_entry.id   AF-A0A317U845-F1
#
_cell.length_a   1.000
_cell.length_b   1.000
_cell.length_c   1.000
_cell.angle_alpha   90.00
_cell.angle_beta   90.00
_cell.angle_gamma   90.00
#
_symmetry.space_group_name_H-M   'P 1'
#
loop_
_entity.id
_entity.type
_entity.pdbx_description
1 polymer ?
#
loop_
_entity_poly.entity_id
_entity_poly.type
_entity_poly.pdbx_seq_one_letter_code
_entity_poly.pdbx_strand_id
1 'polypeptide(L)'
;MRTKKILRLISTESDQDVILKKLDLWFSKDPQLIERTYIFERNIFHLLVLKNKTKVLDKLLSDEQRKSVAQRADRLGNTLLHFAVRNGGENQDTLNVLLKHFPEMVNTQNRSENTPFHDAVIFDQLWAVNILLNHKQTKRSIKNANDKTAPELALGNPAIRQAILSIDLSKIQLLDLRNRPSSSNSSAFDSFHESFPLMSSRSNSSDSLASPDSVDSSSPSFKLQEINWRVLNFDPGEEQEETEVLNRKPTKPYSLTPYLKKLLAAHQEKDSSYQALFERVCRRFGKYHLSEALDFSEFSAATVQEVLLSILSSSCSIVTAQSKQIQNRNFQLFKEFSSLLLSNNLTLPESKEIAISDKESLANALKLLTACKETPESIREFDFERIAHRALGLLSFYDLITILINLRRLYKNLDYHQKIVANYVVWQLFTYQCIEGITPDSLVFLQMKLFFKYNVDKEFGLGLLGMQINALFEALIENNLDVFNVPALSNYQQITQRLAEYEVSQESFDRLIDRAMDLKKGEREYEVKRLAQEMRILTINFYQNVLIKEFGGGEWAKAESKKNAPHIDKSTQFFNKLSAYFVKKILSQPSNNIKNALQFMLELAHELCLLDGEKYPDLNHLMLICSVLNNNNILRLSNSFELLSSKERKALAELEHMVSKESNSKWMREVYRLYRTTLPFLGIILTDVTFATDGNHYPLSRFEAVGGILMRVLEIKTLLNNKYSRNTTDLQDFLNNCLEISEDDLYLASLRIQPRKGDVLNLDEPSKDWQFILDHLNQNFLNNNLIPAVIYKGQIHPPIQLANRLISYFSRYIENLNKAVKELNEAEELSAEQLKLKEDHDKIRQLIEQLEKTIDRIIEVNKTFYVKQNLMGALCPVYYQSKIMQLNQQQSLVDKSTDLKKTRRTSWRQVSTLVHKKLFFSSVDAIKPQTATGEPLSRNFAERIRADMEVEEIQPDGDLSQHESSSLKQLSFS
;
A
#
# COMPACT_ATOMS: atom_id res chain seq x y z
N MET A 1 74.48 0.94 -15.42
CA MET A 1 74.44 -0.48 -14.96
C MET A 1 73.13 -0.87 -14.25
N ARG A 2 72.52 -0.05 -13.37
CA ARG A 2 71.32 -0.43 -12.60
C ARG A 2 70.06 -0.68 -13.45
N THR A 3 69.84 0.08 -14.52
CA THR A 3 68.72 -0.08 -15.49
C THR A 3 68.69 -1.47 -16.15
N LYS A 4 69.86 -1.99 -16.57
CA LYS A 4 70.00 -3.35 -17.13
C LYS A 4 69.80 -4.45 -16.07
N LYS A 5 70.09 -4.17 -14.80
CA LYS A 5 69.85 -5.08 -13.67
C LYS A 5 68.36 -5.17 -13.31
N ILE A 6 67.64 -4.04 -13.35
CA ILE A 6 66.18 -3.98 -13.15
C ILE A 6 65.45 -4.75 -14.26
N LEU A 7 65.83 -4.54 -15.52
CA LEU A 7 65.25 -5.29 -16.65
C LEU A 7 65.48 -6.81 -16.52
N ARG A 8 66.67 -7.22 -16.07
CA ARG A 8 66.96 -8.64 -15.78
C ARG A 8 66.15 -9.18 -14.60
N LEU A 9 65.96 -8.39 -13.54
CA LEU A 9 65.19 -8.79 -12.34
C LEU A 9 63.68 -8.95 -12.63
N ILE A 10 63.10 -8.05 -13.43
CA ILE A 10 61.68 -8.12 -13.81
C ILE A 10 61.44 -9.27 -14.80
N SER A 11 62.45 -9.62 -15.60
CA SER A 11 62.38 -10.73 -16.57
C SER A 11 62.65 -12.11 -15.97
N THR A 12 63.09 -12.21 -14.70
CA THR A 12 63.27 -13.50 -14.02
C THR A 12 61.96 -14.05 -13.47
N GLU A 13 61.82 -15.38 -13.46
CA GLU A 13 60.70 -16.12 -12.85
C GLU A 13 60.79 -16.20 -11.31
N SER A 14 61.72 -15.46 -10.70
CA SER A 14 61.88 -15.41 -9.25
C SER A 14 60.62 -14.95 -8.50
N ASP A 15 60.50 -15.39 -7.25
CA ASP A 15 59.39 -15.08 -6.35
C ASP A 15 59.13 -13.56 -6.24
N GLN A 16 57.86 -13.17 -6.32
CA GLN A 16 57.42 -11.77 -6.39
C GLN A 16 57.81 -10.98 -5.13
N ASP A 17 57.85 -11.63 -3.96
CA ASP A 17 58.29 -10.97 -2.72
C ASP A 17 59.80 -10.68 -2.69
N VAL A 18 60.61 -11.48 -3.39
CA VAL A 18 62.06 -11.23 -3.57
C VAL A 18 62.28 -10.07 -4.55
N ILE A 19 61.46 -9.99 -5.59
CA ILE A 19 61.47 -8.88 -6.54
C ILE A 19 61.05 -7.59 -5.82
N LEU A 20 60.00 -7.63 -5.02
CA LEU A 20 59.51 -6.49 -4.24
C LEU A 20 60.57 -5.96 -3.27
N LYS A 21 61.14 -6.83 -2.40
CA LYS A 21 62.18 -6.42 -1.43
C LYS A 21 63.40 -5.78 -2.09
N LYS A 22 63.80 -6.28 -3.27
CA LYS A 22 64.93 -5.72 -4.04
C LYS A 22 64.56 -4.40 -4.70
N LEU A 23 63.35 -4.26 -5.22
CA LEU A 23 62.85 -3.01 -5.81
C LEU A 23 62.69 -1.92 -4.74
N ASP A 24 62.10 -2.23 -3.58
CA ASP A 24 61.96 -1.27 -2.46
C ASP A 24 63.32 -0.82 -1.93
N LEU A 25 64.29 -1.74 -1.78
CA LEU A 25 65.67 -1.40 -1.39
C LEU A 25 66.35 -0.49 -2.42
N TRP A 26 66.05 -0.64 -3.71
CA TRP A 26 66.62 0.18 -4.77
C TRP A 26 65.94 1.55 -4.88
N PHE A 27 64.63 1.61 -4.72
CA PHE A 27 63.87 2.87 -4.68
C PHE A 27 64.18 3.69 -3.43
N SER A 28 64.44 3.05 -2.29
CA SER A 28 64.87 3.72 -1.05
C SER A 28 66.27 4.34 -1.15
N LYS A 29 67.14 3.77 -2.01
CA LYS A 29 68.51 4.27 -2.22
C LYS A 29 68.63 5.31 -3.33
N ASP A 30 67.70 5.35 -4.27
CA ASP A 30 67.73 6.25 -5.43
C ASP A 30 66.30 6.43 -6.00
N PRO A 31 65.53 7.41 -5.49
CA PRO A 31 64.14 7.65 -5.88
C PRO A 31 63.96 8.01 -7.36
N GLN A 32 64.99 8.58 -8.01
CA GLN A 32 64.96 8.96 -9.42
C GLN A 32 64.86 7.75 -10.37
N LEU A 33 65.11 6.52 -9.88
CA LEU A 33 64.96 5.29 -10.67
C LEU A 33 63.51 4.97 -11.04
N ILE A 34 62.53 5.48 -10.29
CA ILE A 34 61.09 5.29 -10.57
C ILE A 34 60.69 6.10 -11.81
N GLU A 35 61.21 7.33 -11.93
CA GLU A 35 60.87 8.27 -13.00
C GLU A 35 61.60 8.00 -14.32
N ARG A 36 62.61 7.11 -14.31
CA ARG A 36 63.36 6.77 -15.52
C ARG A 36 62.50 5.98 -16.50
N THR A 37 62.55 6.43 -17.74
CA THR A 37 62.00 5.72 -18.88
C THR A 37 63.01 4.71 -19.44
N TYR A 38 62.49 3.58 -19.90
CA TYR A 38 63.25 2.46 -20.45
C TYR A 38 63.06 2.43 -21.99
N ILE A 39 62.84 1.26 -22.58
CA ILE A 39 62.66 1.12 -24.03
C ILE A 39 61.30 1.72 -24.44
N PHE A 40 61.26 2.55 -25.49
CA PHE A 40 60.05 3.23 -26.00
C PHE A 40 59.33 4.15 -24.98
N GLU A 41 60.08 4.85 -24.13
CA GLU A 41 59.54 5.73 -23.06
C GLU A 41 58.73 4.99 -21.98
N ARG A 42 58.79 3.66 -21.94
CA ARG A 42 58.06 2.84 -20.96
C ARG A 42 58.66 3.04 -19.56
N ASN A 43 57.82 3.34 -18.58
CA ASN A 43 58.20 3.35 -17.17
C ASN A 43 58.35 1.91 -16.61
N ILE A 44 58.79 1.79 -15.36
CA ILE A 44 58.94 0.49 -14.67
C ILE A 44 57.61 -0.26 -14.50
N PHE A 45 56.50 0.45 -14.35
CA PHE A 45 55.16 -0.13 -14.20
C PHE A 45 54.69 -0.83 -15.49
N HIS A 46 54.99 -0.29 -16.67
CA HIS A 46 54.69 -0.95 -17.95
C HIS A 46 55.40 -2.30 -18.06
N LEU A 47 56.64 -2.38 -17.56
CA LEU A 47 57.43 -3.61 -17.57
C LEU A 47 56.89 -4.66 -16.58
N LEU A 48 56.38 -4.22 -15.43
CA LEU A 48 55.74 -5.09 -14.43
C LEU A 48 54.42 -5.68 -14.97
N VAL A 49 53.63 -4.89 -15.69
CA VAL A 49 52.39 -5.33 -16.36
C VAL A 49 52.71 -6.32 -17.48
N LEU A 50 53.70 -6.05 -18.33
CA LEU A 50 54.14 -6.96 -19.40
C LEU A 50 54.62 -8.33 -18.89
N LYS A 51 55.11 -8.40 -17.65
CA LYS A 51 55.61 -9.64 -17.03
C LYS A 51 54.68 -10.23 -15.97
N ASN A 52 53.43 -9.76 -15.89
CA ASN A 52 52.37 -10.23 -14.98
C ASN A 52 52.81 -10.31 -13.49
N LYS A 53 53.48 -9.28 -12.98
CA LYS A 53 53.94 -9.24 -11.57
C LYS A 53 52.93 -8.53 -10.66
N THR A 54 51.74 -9.13 -10.53
CA THR A 54 50.55 -8.59 -9.81
C THR A 54 50.80 -8.11 -8.39
N LYS A 55 51.40 -8.92 -7.52
CA LYS A 55 51.62 -8.60 -6.09
C LYS A 55 52.63 -7.48 -5.90
N VAL A 56 53.63 -7.42 -6.79
CA VAL A 56 54.61 -6.32 -6.82
C VAL A 56 53.93 -5.03 -7.25
N LEU A 57 53.07 -5.11 -8.27
CA LEU A 57 52.33 -3.96 -8.78
C LEU A 57 51.38 -3.37 -7.73
N ASP A 58 50.56 -4.19 -7.07
CA ASP A 58 49.58 -3.73 -6.06
C ASP A 58 50.25 -3.02 -4.87
N LYS A 59 51.34 -3.62 -4.35
CA LYS A 59 52.11 -3.01 -3.24
C LYS A 59 52.80 -1.71 -3.65
N LEU A 60 53.38 -1.63 -4.85
CA LEU A 60 54.05 -0.40 -5.32
C LEU A 60 53.08 0.72 -5.69
N LEU A 61 51.84 0.39 -6.07
CA LEU A 61 50.79 1.37 -6.39
C LEU A 61 50.05 1.90 -5.15
N SER A 62 50.28 1.35 -3.96
CA SER A 62 49.75 1.89 -2.71
C SER A 62 50.30 3.28 -2.35
N ASP A 63 51.47 3.67 -2.89
CA ASP A 63 52.08 4.98 -2.66
C ASP A 63 51.59 6.03 -3.68
N GLU A 64 50.95 7.10 -3.21
CA GLU A 64 50.38 8.17 -4.05
C GLU A 64 51.41 8.85 -4.98
N GLN A 65 52.65 9.08 -4.51
CA GLN A 65 53.70 9.67 -5.36
C GLN A 65 54.05 8.78 -6.56
N ARG A 66 53.95 7.46 -6.41
CA ARG A 66 54.28 6.48 -7.45
C ARG A 66 53.16 6.33 -8.48
N LYS A 67 51.91 6.62 -8.09
CA LYS A 67 50.75 6.64 -9.00
C LYS A 67 50.90 7.68 -10.11
N SER A 68 51.44 8.87 -9.79
CA SER A 68 51.70 9.93 -10.78
C SER A 68 52.63 9.49 -11.92
N VAL A 69 53.61 8.64 -11.62
CA VAL A 69 54.56 8.10 -12.60
C VAL A 69 53.92 6.96 -13.40
N ALA A 70 53.09 6.15 -12.75
CA ALA A 70 52.37 5.03 -13.37
C ALA A 70 51.35 5.50 -14.43
N GLN A 71 50.74 6.68 -14.26
CA GLN A 71 49.78 7.26 -15.20
C GLN A 71 50.39 7.73 -16.53
N ARG A 72 51.71 8.00 -16.58
CA ARG A 72 52.38 8.47 -17.79
C ARG A 72 52.27 7.42 -18.90
N ALA A 73 51.87 7.82 -20.10
CA ALA A 73 51.78 6.93 -21.26
C ALA A 73 53.15 6.67 -21.90
N ASP A 74 53.26 5.60 -22.69
CA ASP A 74 54.46 5.31 -23.48
C ASP A 74 54.59 6.22 -24.73
N ARG A 75 55.65 6.04 -25.52
CA ARG A 75 55.88 6.81 -26.76
C ARG A 75 54.74 6.67 -27.78
N LEU A 76 53.88 5.66 -27.67
CA LEU A 76 52.73 5.45 -28.55
C LEU A 76 51.40 5.90 -27.90
N GLY A 77 51.47 6.56 -26.73
CA GLY A 77 50.29 6.96 -25.97
C GLY A 77 49.58 5.79 -25.26
N ASN A 78 50.15 4.59 -25.25
CA ASN A 78 49.56 3.44 -24.57
C ASN A 78 49.77 3.58 -23.06
N THR A 79 48.67 3.44 -22.34
CA THR A 79 48.67 3.37 -20.87
C THR A 79 48.89 1.94 -20.37
N LEU A 80 49.10 1.78 -19.07
CA LEU A 80 49.21 0.46 -18.41
C LEU A 80 48.04 -0.47 -18.73
N LEU A 81 46.83 0.07 -18.85
CA LEU A 81 45.63 -0.70 -19.20
C LEU A 81 45.69 -1.27 -20.62
N HIS A 82 46.20 -0.51 -21.61
CA HIS A 82 46.38 -1.03 -22.97
C HIS A 82 47.34 -2.22 -22.99
N PHE A 83 48.43 -2.17 -22.22
CA PHE A 83 49.38 -3.28 -22.12
C PHE A 83 48.84 -4.50 -21.38
N ALA A 84 48.06 -4.28 -20.32
CA ALA A 84 47.42 -5.36 -19.57
C ALA A 84 46.49 -6.18 -20.46
N VAL A 85 45.76 -5.48 -21.35
CA VAL A 85 44.81 -6.07 -22.29
C VAL A 85 45.52 -6.78 -23.45
N ARG A 86 46.58 -6.21 -24.03
CA ARG A 86 47.29 -6.80 -25.20
C ARG A 86 47.99 -8.12 -24.92
N ASN A 87 48.33 -8.39 -23.67
CA ASN A 87 49.16 -9.53 -23.31
C ASN A 87 48.27 -10.76 -23.08
N GLY A 88 48.24 -11.68 -24.04
CA GLY A 88 47.29 -12.81 -24.14
C GLY A 88 47.42 -13.95 -23.13
N GLY A 89 47.97 -13.70 -21.94
CA GLY A 89 47.91 -14.62 -20.79
C GLY A 89 46.90 -14.13 -19.75
N GLU A 90 46.49 -14.99 -18.82
CA GLU A 90 45.51 -14.74 -17.73
C GLU A 90 45.92 -13.58 -16.78
N ASN A 91 45.94 -12.34 -17.27
CA ASN A 91 46.28 -11.13 -16.54
C ASN A 91 45.04 -10.51 -15.86
N GLN A 92 44.01 -11.30 -15.58
CA GLN A 92 42.75 -10.83 -14.99
C GLN A 92 42.99 -10.09 -13.68
N ASP A 93 43.86 -10.64 -12.83
CA ASP A 93 44.25 -10.03 -11.55
C ASP A 93 45.00 -8.72 -11.75
N THR A 94 45.89 -8.64 -12.74
CA THR A 94 46.62 -7.40 -13.06
C THR A 94 45.66 -6.30 -13.52
N LEU A 95 44.70 -6.64 -14.38
CA LEU A 95 43.69 -5.70 -14.86
C LEU A 95 42.77 -5.22 -13.73
N ASN A 96 42.34 -6.12 -12.84
CA ASN A 96 41.51 -5.78 -11.67
C ASN A 96 42.25 -4.85 -10.69
N VAL A 97 43.53 -5.11 -10.42
CA VAL A 97 44.36 -4.23 -9.58
C VAL A 97 44.52 -2.86 -10.24
N LEU A 98 44.74 -2.80 -11.56
CA LEU A 98 44.87 -1.53 -12.27
C LEU A 98 43.56 -0.75 -12.30
N LEU A 99 42.41 -1.40 -12.49
CA LEU A 99 41.09 -0.74 -12.44
C LEU A 99 40.73 -0.26 -11.02
N LYS A 100 41.19 -0.96 -9.98
CA LYS A 100 41.03 -0.55 -8.58
C LYS A 100 41.79 0.74 -8.26
N HIS A 101 43.02 0.88 -8.76
CA HIS A 101 43.88 2.05 -8.47
C HIS A 101 43.74 3.19 -9.49
N PHE A 102 43.38 2.88 -10.74
CA PHE A 102 43.30 3.84 -11.86
C PHE A 102 41.98 3.72 -12.66
N PRO A 103 40.82 3.91 -12.02
CA PRO A 103 39.53 3.82 -12.72
C PRO A 103 39.42 4.86 -13.86
N GLU A 104 39.97 6.05 -13.67
CA GLU A 104 39.90 7.19 -14.62
C GLU A 104 40.60 6.90 -15.96
N MET A 105 41.57 5.99 -15.99
CA MET A 105 42.37 5.71 -17.20
C MET A 105 41.66 4.79 -18.21
N VAL A 106 40.51 4.20 -17.85
CA VAL A 106 39.84 3.16 -18.64
C VAL A 106 39.42 3.61 -20.05
N ASN A 107 39.24 4.92 -20.25
CA ASN A 107 38.83 5.52 -21.53
C ASN A 107 39.94 6.31 -22.23
N THR A 108 41.17 6.29 -21.70
CA THR A 108 42.28 7.05 -22.29
C THR A 108 42.59 6.51 -23.69
N GLN A 109 42.75 7.42 -24.65
CA GLN A 109 43.05 7.08 -26.04
C GLN A 109 44.56 7.11 -26.28
N ASN A 110 45.08 6.09 -26.97
CA ASN A 110 46.47 6.09 -27.42
C ASN A 110 46.64 6.96 -28.69
N ARG A 111 47.84 6.97 -29.30
CA ARG A 111 48.10 7.75 -30.54
C ARG A 111 47.30 7.28 -31.76
N SER A 112 46.75 6.07 -31.73
CA SER A 112 45.82 5.57 -32.75
C SER A 112 44.36 5.82 -32.36
N GLU A 113 44.14 6.63 -31.33
CA GLU A 113 42.85 6.93 -30.71
C GLU A 113 42.10 5.70 -30.20
N ASN A 114 42.77 4.56 -30.06
CA ASN A 114 42.20 3.36 -29.46
C ASN A 114 42.20 3.52 -27.94
N THR A 115 41.09 3.12 -27.31
CA THR A 115 41.00 2.93 -25.86
C THR A 115 41.46 1.52 -25.47
N PRO A 116 41.70 1.22 -24.17
CA PRO A 116 41.94 -0.14 -23.71
C PRO A 116 40.84 -1.12 -24.14
N PHE A 117 39.61 -0.63 -24.27
CA PHE A 117 38.48 -1.41 -24.77
C PHE A 117 38.57 -1.71 -26.28
N HIS A 118 39.05 -0.77 -27.10
CA HIS A 118 39.34 -1.04 -28.53
C HIS A 118 40.43 -2.11 -28.67
N ASP A 119 41.51 -1.99 -27.90
CA ASP A 119 42.58 -3.00 -27.92
C ASP A 119 42.06 -4.38 -27.46
N ALA A 120 41.18 -4.44 -26.46
CA ALA A 120 40.59 -5.72 -26.03
C ALA A 120 39.87 -6.44 -27.15
N VAL A 121 39.15 -5.69 -27.99
CA VAL A 121 38.43 -6.22 -29.15
C VAL A 121 39.40 -6.55 -30.30
N ILE A 122 40.35 -5.66 -30.61
CA ILE A 122 41.32 -5.85 -31.71
C ILE A 122 42.22 -7.07 -31.48
N PHE A 123 42.62 -7.32 -30.22
CA PHE A 123 43.49 -8.44 -29.85
C PHE A 123 42.71 -9.70 -29.42
N ASP A 124 41.39 -9.74 -29.68
CA ASP A 124 40.49 -10.86 -29.40
C ASP A 124 40.48 -11.38 -27.95
N GLN A 125 40.58 -10.48 -26.96
CA GLN A 125 40.71 -10.84 -25.55
C GLN A 125 39.36 -10.87 -24.83
N LEU A 126 38.64 -11.99 -24.92
CA LEU A 126 37.30 -12.16 -24.35
C LEU A 126 37.22 -11.85 -22.84
N TRP A 127 38.22 -12.29 -22.07
CA TRP A 127 38.27 -12.05 -20.62
C TRP A 127 38.42 -10.55 -20.29
N ALA A 128 39.21 -9.81 -21.06
CA ALA A 128 39.44 -8.38 -20.87
C ALA A 128 38.20 -7.58 -21.25
N VAL A 129 37.52 -7.98 -22.34
CA VAL A 129 36.23 -7.42 -22.75
C VAL A 129 35.21 -7.55 -21.62
N ASN A 130 35.07 -8.73 -20.99
CA ASN A 130 34.13 -8.93 -19.88
C ASN A 130 34.45 -8.07 -18.65
N ILE A 131 35.73 -7.95 -18.27
CA ILE A 131 36.15 -7.13 -17.11
C ILE A 131 35.92 -5.64 -17.38
N LEU A 132 36.31 -5.15 -18.57
CA LEU A 132 36.14 -3.75 -18.94
C LEU A 132 34.65 -3.37 -19.07
N LEU A 133 33.81 -4.25 -19.63
CA LEU A 133 32.37 -3.99 -19.75
C LEU A 133 31.63 -3.96 -18.41
N ASN A 134 32.10 -4.72 -17.41
CA ASN A 134 31.55 -4.70 -16.06
C ASN A 134 31.96 -3.45 -15.25
N HIS A 135 32.96 -2.70 -15.72
CA HIS A 135 33.43 -1.49 -15.05
C HIS A 135 32.56 -0.27 -15.42
N LYS A 136 31.98 0.41 -14.41
CA LYS A 136 30.98 1.47 -14.59
C LYS A 136 31.44 2.66 -15.46
N GLN A 137 32.74 2.93 -15.53
CA GLN A 137 33.27 4.09 -16.25
C GLN A 137 33.60 3.81 -17.73
N THR A 138 33.52 2.56 -18.20
CA THR A 138 33.93 2.21 -19.57
C THR A 138 32.95 2.76 -20.60
N LYS A 139 33.41 3.64 -21.48
CA LYS A 139 32.62 4.23 -22.56
C LYS A 139 32.73 3.39 -23.83
N ARG A 140 31.58 2.98 -24.37
CA ARG A 140 31.48 2.19 -25.61
C ARG A 140 31.38 3.05 -26.88
N SER A 141 31.11 4.35 -26.72
CA SER A 141 30.86 5.31 -27.80
C SER A 141 32.10 6.06 -28.30
N ILE A 142 33.27 5.82 -27.70
CA ILE A 142 34.52 6.46 -28.13
C ILE A 142 34.93 5.85 -29.47
N LYS A 143 35.35 6.69 -30.41
CA LYS A 143 35.83 6.28 -31.73
C LYS A 143 37.35 6.30 -31.77
N ASN A 144 37.93 5.42 -32.59
CA ASN A 144 39.35 5.46 -32.91
C ASN A 144 39.64 6.28 -34.17
N ALA A 145 40.91 6.31 -34.59
CA ALA A 145 41.37 7.12 -35.72
C ALA A 145 40.76 6.70 -37.07
N ASN A 146 40.10 5.53 -37.14
CA ASN A 146 39.35 5.06 -38.30
C ASN A 146 37.85 5.38 -38.19
N ASP A 147 37.47 6.24 -37.24
CA ASP A 147 36.08 6.64 -36.97
C ASP A 147 35.17 5.46 -36.54
N LYS A 148 35.78 4.36 -36.05
CA LYS A 148 35.07 3.15 -35.60
C LYS A 148 35.07 3.04 -34.09
N THR A 149 33.96 2.57 -33.54
CA THR A 149 33.86 2.24 -32.11
C THR A 149 34.34 0.82 -31.81
N ALA A 150 34.72 0.55 -30.56
CA ALA A 150 35.16 -0.79 -30.14
C ALA A 150 34.11 -1.90 -30.44
N PRO A 151 32.79 -1.70 -30.20
CA PRO A 151 31.78 -2.68 -30.61
C PRO A 151 31.67 -2.90 -32.12
N GLU A 152 31.88 -1.86 -32.95
CA GLU A 152 31.87 -2.00 -34.42
C GLU A 152 33.07 -2.82 -34.93
N LEU A 153 34.21 -2.76 -34.24
CA LEU A 153 35.37 -3.60 -34.56
C LEU A 153 35.12 -5.08 -34.21
N ALA A 154 34.20 -5.38 -33.30
CA ALA A 154 33.86 -6.74 -32.89
C ALA A 154 33.00 -7.50 -33.94
N LEU A 155 32.60 -6.87 -35.05
CA LEU A 155 31.80 -7.50 -36.11
C LEU A 155 32.43 -8.77 -36.70
N GLY A 156 33.76 -8.91 -36.63
CA GLY A 156 34.50 -10.08 -37.12
C GLY A 156 34.53 -11.29 -36.16
N ASN A 157 34.22 -11.12 -34.86
CA ASN A 157 34.33 -12.18 -33.85
C ASN A 157 32.98 -12.43 -33.12
N PRO A 158 32.31 -13.58 -33.37
CA PRO A 158 31.00 -13.86 -32.79
C PRO A 158 31.05 -14.01 -31.26
N ALA A 159 32.16 -14.49 -30.69
CA ALA A 159 32.28 -14.69 -29.24
C ALA A 159 32.34 -13.35 -28.48
N ILE A 160 33.09 -12.37 -29.01
CA ILE A 160 33.19 -11.03 -28.42
C ILE A 160 31.88 -10.26 -28.61
N ARG A 161 31.25 -10.39 -29.79
CA ARG A 161 29.93 -9.82 -30.03
C ARG A 161 28.90 -10.37 -29.05
N GLN A 162 28.90 -11.69 -28.81
CA GLN A 162 28.00 -12.31 -27.85
C GLN A 162 28.29 -11.89 -26.40
N ALA A 163 29.55 -11.66 -26.03
CA ALA A 163 29.93 -11.14 -24.71
C ALA A 163 29.50 -9.68 -24.49
N ILE A 164 29.57 -8.84 -25.52
CA ILE A 164 29.04 -7.47 -25.46
C ILE A 164 27.51 -7.50 -25.31
N LEU A 165 26.83 -8.35 -26.09
CA LEU A 165 25.38 -8.50 -26.04
C LEU A 165 24.88 -9.13 -24.74
N SER A 166 25.61 -10.08 -24.15
CA SER A 166 25.17 -10.80 -22.95
C SER A 166 25.03 -9.89 -21.74
N ILE A 167 25.90 -8.88 -21.61
CA ILE A 167 25.82 -7.88 -20.53
C ILE A 167 24.58 -7.00 -20.71
N ASP A 168 24.28 -6.58 -21.92
CA ASP A 168 23.09 -5.77 -22.19
C ASP A 168 21.80 -6.60 -22.03
N LEU A 169 21.82 -7.88 -22.43
CA LEU A 169 20.74 -8.84 -22.18
C LEU A 169 20.53 -9.10 -20.68
N SER A 170 21.59 -9.06 -19.86
CA SER A 170 21.46 -9.17 -18.40
C SER A 170 20.76 -7.96 -17.78
N LYS A 171 21.00 -6.75 -18.29
CA LYS A 171 20.24 -5.54 -17.90
C LYS A 171 18.77 -5.62 -18.34
N ILE A 172 18.51 -6.16 -19.53
CA ILE A 172 17.14 -6.39 -20.02
C ILE A 172 16.37 -7.36 -19.12
N GLN A 173 17.05 -8.32 -18.47
CA GLN A 173 16.41 -9.22 -17.51
C GLN A 173 15.88 -8.50 -16.27
N LEU A 174 16.47 -7.35 -15.87
CA LEU A 174 15.98 -6.51 -14.77
C LEU A 174 14.68 -5.78 -15.11
N LEU A 175 14.39 -5.58 -16.39
CA LEU A 175 13.13 -4.98 -16.85
C LEU A 175 11.96 -5.97 -16.81
N ASP A 176 12.22 -7.25 -16.59
CA ASP A 176 11.17 -8.22 -16.36
C ASP A 176 10.57 -8.00 -14.97
N LEU A 177 9.45 -7.27 -14.91
CA LEU A 177 8.65 -7.04 -13.69
C LEU A 177 8.24 -8.35 -12.98
N ARG A 178 8.41 -9.50 -13.66
CA ARG A 178 8.11 -10.83 -13.11
C ARG A 178 9.27 -11.45 -12.36
N ASN A 179 10.48 -10.95 -12.55
CA ASN A 179 11.69 -11.50 -11.97
C ASN A 179 12.35 -10.41 -11.14
N ARG A 180 12.13 -10.43 -9.83
CA ARG A 180 13.03 -9.71 -8.93
C ARG A 180 14.26 -10.59 -8.72
N PRO A 181 15.50 -10.10 -8.93
CA PRO A 181 16.68 -10.84 -8.54
C PRO A 181 16.53 -11.20 -7.06
N SER A 182 16.41 -12.50 -6.76
CA SER A 182 16.37 -12.97 -5.38
C SER A 182 17.63 -12.42 -4.73
N SER A 183 17.49 -11.51 -3.77
CA SER A 183 18.62 -11.20 -2.91
C SER A 183 18.86 -12.43 -2.07
N SER A 184 19.64 -13.36 -2.60
CA SER A 184 20.24 -14.47 -1.87
C SER A 184 21.29 -13.95 -0.90
N ASN A 185 20.95 -12.91 -0.14
CA ASN A 185 21.64 -12.52 1.05
C ASN A 185 20.86 -13.18 2.17
N SER A 186 21.13 -14.47 2.43
CA SER A 186 20.60 -15.16 3.61
C SER A 186 20.82 -14.31 4.87
N SER A 187 21.96 -13.61 4.94
CA SER A 187 22.29 -12.67 6.01
C SER A 187 21.29 -11.53 6.21
N ALA A 188 20.66 -11.00 5.15
CA ALA A 188 19.67 -9.94 5.28
C ALA A 188 18.33 -10.49 5.78
N PHE A 189 17.98 -11.69 5.34
CA PHE A 189 16.80 -12.42 5.82
C PHE A 189 16.95 -12.81 7.30
N ASP A 190 18.11 -13.36 7.67
CA ASP A 190 18.45 -13.73 9.04
C ASP A 190 18.45 -12.50 9.96
N SER A 191 19.09 -11.40 9.53
CA SER A 191 19.11 -10.13 10.27
C SER A 191 17.71 -9.51 10.44
N PHE A 192 16.82 -9.68 9.46
CA PHE A 192 15.44 -9.22 9.56
C PHE A 192 14.66 -10.03 10.61
N HIS A 193 14.74 -11.36 10.56
CA HIS A 193 14.07 -12.23 11.55
C HIS A 193 14.60 -12.03 12.97
N GLU A 194 15.90 -11.76 13.13
CA GLU A 194 16.49 -11.37 14.42
C GLU A 194 15.89 -10.06 14.98
N SER A 195 15.55 -9.13 14.09
CA SER A 195 14.99 -7.82 14.46
C SER A 195 13.49 -7.87 14.77
N PHE A 196 12.76 -8.83 14.20
CA PHE A 196 11.29 -8.96 14.31
C PHE A 196 10.82 -10.39 14.60
N PRO A 197 11.26 -11.03 15.69
CA PRO A 197 10.94 -12.43 15.95
C PRO A 197 9.45 -12.70 16.19
N LEU A 198 8.68 -11.75 16.72
CA LEU A 198 7.25 -11.95 17.02
C LEU A 198 6.36 -11.62 15.82
N MET A 199 6.73 -10.63 15.02
CA MET A 199 5.99 -10.30 13.79
C MET A 199 6.26 -11.29 12.66
N SER A 200 7.42 -11.96 12.68
CA SER A 200 7.85 -12.87 11.61
C SER A 200 7.53 -14.35 11.83
N SER A 201 7.20 -14.80 13.06
CA SER A 201 6.96 -16.23 13.35
C SER A 201 5.49 -16.57 13.58
N ARG A 202 5.03 -17.73 13.08
CA ARG A 202 3.74 -18.29 13.50
C ARG A 202 3.70 -18.59 15.01
N SER A 203 2.60 -18.24 15.68
CA SER A 203 2.33 -18.77 17.01
C SER A 203 2.21 -20.30 16.94
N ASN A 204 3.01 -21.03 17.72
CA ASN A 204 3.00 -22.50 17.85
C ASN A 204 1.70 -23.06 18.49
N SER A 205 0.55 -22.80 17.89
CA SER A 205 -0.71 -23.46 18.28
C SER A 205 -1.59 -23.71 17.06
N SER A 206 -1.81 -25.00 16.80
CA SER A 206 -2.70 -25.64 15.83
C SER A 206 -2.18 -25.80 14.39
N ASP A 207 -1.54 -26.95 14.20
CA ASP A 207 -1.48 -27.64 12.91
C ASP A 207 -2.87 -28.10 12.45
N SER A 208 -2.98 -28.28 11.13
CA SER A 208 -4.04 -28.99 10.39
C SER A 208 -5.43 -28.32 10.27
N LEU A 209 -5.50 -27.30 9.42
CA LEU A 209 -6.57 -27.19 8.41
C LEU A 209 -5.94 -26.85 7.07
N ALA A 210 -5.92 -27.85 6.18
CA ALA A 210 -5.49 -27.69 4.80
C ALA A 210 -6.34 -26.60 4.11
N SER A 211 -5.68 -25.58 3.58
CA SER A 211 -6.25 -24.65 2.61
C SER A 211 -5.43 -24.80 1.32
N PRO A 212 -6.06 -25.02 0.15
CA PRO A 212 -5.34 -25.23 -1.09
C PRO A 212 -4.94 -23.87 -1.68
N ASP A 213 -3.75 -23.36 -1.34
CA ASP A 213 -3.11 -22.24 -2.05
C ASP A 213 -1.65 -22.05 -1.58
N SER A 214 -0.89 -23.15 -1.51
CA SER A 214 0.55 -23.13 -1.26
C SER A 214 1.32 -23.48 -2.53
N VAL A 215 1.25 -22.63 -3.56
CA VAL A 215 2.12 -22.77 -4.73
C VAL A 215 2.50 -21.38 -5.28
N ASP A 216 3.40 -20.69 -4.59
CA ASP A 216 4.09 -19.52 -5.18
C ASP A 216 5.55 -19.41 -4.69
N SER A 217 6.21 -20.55 -4.47
CA SER A 217 7.66 -20.63 -4.30
C SER A 217 8.29 -21.49 -5.40
N SER A 218 8.50 -20.93 -6.59
CA SER A 218 9.41 -21.54 -7.56
C SER A 218 10.22 -20.49 -8.32
N SER A 219 11.43 -20.25 -7.82
CA SER A 219 12.52 -19.61 -8.54
C SER A 219 13.10 -20.60 -9.57
N PRO A 220 13.21 -20.27 -10.86
CA PRO A 220 13.93 -21.12 -11.80
C PRO A 220 15.43 -20.80 -11.75
N SER A 221 16.22 -21.71 -11.18
CA SER A 221 17.66 -21.73 -11.35
C SER A 221 18.01 -22.21 -12.77
N PHE A 222 18.37 -21.28 -13.65
CA PHE A 222 18.91 -21.62 -14.97
C PHE A 222 20.32 -22.19 -14.83
N LYS A 223 20.50 -23.49 -15.09
CA LYS A 223 21.77 -24.02 -15.61
C LYS A 223 21.73 -23.89 -17.12
N LEU A 224 22.73 -23.19 -17.67
CA LEU A 224 23.00 -23.16 -19.12
C LEU A 224 23.17 -24.60 -19.62
N GLN A 225 22.25 -25.06 -20.46
CA GLN A 225 22.50 -26.16 -21.39
C GLN A 225 22.19 -25.65 -22.80
N GLU A 226 23.08 -26.02 -23.70
CA GLU A 226 23.24 -25.50 -25.06
C GLU A 226 21.94 -25.54 -25.88
N ILE A 227 21.68 -24.42 -26.55
CA ILE A 227 20.57 -24.24 -27.49
C ILE A 227 20.83 -25.14 -28.71
N ASN A 228 20.07 -26.22 -28.85
CA ASN A 228 20.05 -27.03 -30.06
C ASN A 228 18.94 -26.52 -30.99
N TRP A 229 19.34 -25.85 -32.07
CA TRP A 229 18.51 -25.09 -33.01
C TRP A 229 17.72 -25.95 -34.02
N ARG A 230 17.33 -27.18 -33.67
CA ARG A 230 16.77 -28.17 -34.62
C ARG A 230 15.39 -28.75 -34.29
N VAL A 231 14.52 -28.04 -33.58
CA VAL A 231 13.11 -28.46 -33.39
C VAL A 231 12.16 -27.46 -34.05
N LEU A 232 12.34 -27.31 -35.36
CA LEU A 232 11.36 -26.76 -36.30
C LEU A 232 11.46 -27.63 -37.56
N ASN A 233 10.92 -28.84 -37.49
CA ASN A 233 10.60 -29.70 -38.65
C ASN A 233 9.65 -30.80 -38.14
N PHE A 234 8.35 -30.62 -38.35
CA PHE A 234 7.42 -31.74 -38.39
C PHE A 234 7.22 -32.07 -39.86
N ASP A 235 7.88 -33.13 -40.33
CA ASP A 235 7.61 -33.74 -41.62
C ASP A 235 6.36 -34.64 -41.53
N PRO A 236 5.63 -34.85 -42.64
CA PRO A 236 4.34 -35.54 -42.69
C PRO A 236 4.47 -37.03 -43.03
N GLY A 237 3.53 -37.84 -42.50
CA GLY A 237 3.35 -39.27 -42.83
C GLY A 237 4.06 -40.20 -41.84
N GLU A 238 3.52 -41.33 -41.40
CA GLU A 238 2.30 -42.10 -41.67
C GLU A 238 1.97 -42.78 -40.32
N GLU A 239 0.71 -43.00 -39.95
CA GLU A 239 0.13 -44.34 -40.01
C GLU A 239 -1.37 -44.27 -40.37
N GLN A 240 -1.62 -44.78 -41.58
CA GLN A 240 -2.85 -45.33 -42.18
C GLN A 240 -3.56 -46.32 -41.21
N GLU A 241 -4.85 -46.67 -41.28
CA GLU A 241 -5.96 -46.62 -42.24
C GLU A 241 -7.23 -46.90 -41.37
N GLU A 242 -8.42 -46.36 -41.61
CA GLU A 242 -9.34 -46.86 -42.62
C GLU A 242 -10.32 -45.76 -43.05
N THR A 243 -10.51 -45.72 -44.36
CA THR A 243 -11.46 -44.94 -45.14
C THR A 243 -12.92 -45.24 -44.80
N GLU A 244 -13.70 -44.23 -44.43
CA GLU A 244 -15.10 -44.12 -44.81
C GLU A 244 -15.48 -42.64 -45.02
N VAL A 245 -15.47 -42.23 -46.28
CA VAL A 245 -16.10 -40.98 -46.74
C VAL A 245 -17.61 -41.20 -46.67
N LEU A 246 -18.27 -40.68 -45.63
CA LEU A 246 -19.71 -40.41 -45.67
C LEU A 246 -20.08 -39.26 -44.72
N ASN A 247 -20.49 -38.13 -45.30
CA ASN A 247 -21.37 -37.12 -44.71
C ASN A 247 -21.22 -36.82 -43.20
N ARG A 248 -20.27 -35.95 -42.82
CA ARG A 248 -20.34 -35.25 -41.53
C ARG A 248 -20.68 -33.78 -41.72
N LYS A 249 -21.91 -33.45 -41.36
CA LYS A 249 -22.45 -32.10 -41.15
C LYS A 249 -21.49 -31.24 -40.30
N PRO A 250 -21.48 -29.92 -40.45
CA PRO A 250 -20.59 -29.03 -39.69
C PRO A 250 -20.84 -29.23 -38.19
N THR A 251 -19.84 -29.71 -37.47
CA THR A 251 -19.85 -29.80 -36.01
C THR A 251 -19.94 -28.39 -35.42
N LYS A 252 -21.08 -28.08 -34.79
CA LYS A 252 -21.32 -26.82 -34.06
C LYS A 252 -20.18 -26.53 -33.07
N PRO A 253 -19.84 -25.25 -32.80
CA PRO A 253 -18.86 -24.91 -31.77
C PRO A 253 -19.35 -25.46 -30.42
N TYR A 254 -18.56 -26.36 -29.81
CA TYR A 254 -18.88 -26.93 -28.51
C TYR A 254 -18.80 -25.83 -27.44
N SER A 255 -19.95 -25.40 -26.93
CA SER A 255 -20.05 -24.41 -25.85
C SER A 255 -20.00 -25.08 -24.47
N LEU A 256 -19.35 -24.42 -23.51
CA LEU A 256 -19.33 -24.85 -22.10
C LEU A 256 -20.66 -24.52 -21.38
N THR A 257 -21.44 -23.57 -21.89
CA THR A 257 -22.68 -23.04 -21.27
C THR A 257 -23.73 -24.11 -20.92
N PRO A 258 -24.02 -25.11 -21.77
CA PRO A 258 -25.00 -26.15 -21.43
C PRO A 258 -24.56 -27.03 -20.25
N TYR A 259 -23.26 -27.24 -20.08
CA TYR A 259 -22.73 -28.00 -18.95
C TYR A 259 -22.78 -27.18 -17.66
N LEU A 260 -22.53 -25.87 -17.75
CA LEU A 260 -22.67 -24.94 -16.63
C LEU A 260 -24.13 -24.84 -16.15
N LYS A 261 -25.11 -24.75 -17.06
CA LYS A 261 -26.54 -24.80 -16.70
C LYS A 261 -26.94 -26.10 -16.01
N LYS A 262 -26.43 -27.25 -16.47
CA LYS A 262 -26.65 -28.55 -15.80
C LYS A 262 -26.04 -28.61 -14.40
N LEU A 263 -24.87 -28.01 -14.21
CA LEU A 263 -24.22 -27.93 -12.90
C LEU A 263 -25.04 -27.07 -11.93
N LEU A 264 -25.57 -25.93 -12.40
CA LEU A 264 -26.44 -25.06 -11.62
C LEU A 264 -27.74 -25.76 -11.21
N ALA A 265 -28.38 -26.50 -12.13
CA ALA A 265 -29.56 -27.30 -11.83
C ALA A 265 -29.27 -28.37 -10.77
N ALA A 266 -28.17 -29.13 -10.92
CA ALA A 266 -27.78 -30.16 -9.96
C ALA A 266 -27.48 -29.59 -8.56
N HIS A 267 -26.90 -28.39 -8.46
CA HIS A 267 -26.67 -27.72 -7.17
C HIS A 267 -27.98 -27.28 -6.51
N GLN A 268 -28.91 -26.71 -7.29
CA GLN A 268 -30.21 -26.27 -6.80
C GLN A 268 -31.07 -27.46 -6.32
N GLU A 269 -30.97 -28.60 -6.99
CA GLU A 269 -31.67 -29.84 -6.65
C GLU A 269 -30.95 -30.68 -5.58
N LYS A 270 -29.76 -30.27 -5.13
CA LYS A 270 -28.88 -31.03 -4.21
C LYS A 270 -28.59 -32.46 -4.68
N ASP A 271 -28.42 -32.63 -6.00
CA ASP A 271 -28.15 -33.92 -6.60
C ASP A 271 -26.72 -34.41 -6.29
N SER A 272 -26.60 -35.70 -5.98
CA SER A 272 -25.35 -36.45 -5.83
C SER A 272 -24.40 -36.32 -7.03
N SER A 273 -24.92 -36.03 -8.22
CA SER A 273 -24.13 -35.87 -9.44
C SER A 273 -23.31 -34.56 -9.52
N TYR A 274 -23.57 -33.59 -8.63
CA TYR A 274 -22.94 -32.27 -8.63
C TYR A 274 -21.41 -32.33 -8.67
N GLN A 275 -20.78 -33.12 -7.81
CA GLN A 275 -19.31 -33.16 -7.71
C GLN A 275 -18.66 -33.69 -9.01
N ALA A 276 -19.26 -34.71 -9.62
CA ALA A 276 -18.77 -35.28 -10.88
C ALA A 276 -18.95 -34.29 -12.05
N LEU A 277 -20.06 -33.54 -12.07
CA LEU A 277 -20.29 -32.47 -13.05
C LEU A 277 -19.33 -31.30 -12.82
N PHE A 278 -19.06 -30.93 -11.58
CA PHE A 278 -18.15 -29.84 -11.21
C PHE A 278 -16.73 -30.11 -11.71
N GLU A 279 -16.20 -31.31 -11.44
CA GLU A 279 -14.89 -31.72 -11.96
C GLU A 279 -14.85 -31.71 -13.49
N ARG A 280 -15.93 -32.17 -14.14
CA ARG A 280 -16.03 -32.19 -15.60
C ARG A 280 -16.05 -30.79 -16.21
N VAL A 281 -16.74 -29.84 -15.56
CA VAL A 281 -16.76 -28.42 -15.97
C VAL A 281 -15.36 -27.83 -15.77
N CYS A 282 -14.71 -28.03 -14.62
CA CYS A 282 -13.37 -27.51 -14.36
C CYS A 282 -12.32 -28.04 -15.37
N ARG A 283 -12.34 -29.34 -15.71
CA ARG A 283 -11.44 -29.93 -16.73
C ARG A 283 -11.68 -29.37 -18.14
N ARG A 284 -12.90 -28.91 -18.43
CA ARG A 284 -13.31 -28.37 -19.73
C ARG A 284 -13.19 -26.85 -19.80
N PHE A 285 -13.03 -26.18 -18.66
CA PHE A 285 -12.95 -24.73 -18.53
C PHE A 285 -11.87 -24.10 -19.41
N GLY A 286 -10.71 -24.76 -19.52
CA GLY A 286 -9.61 -24.30 -20.37
C GLY A 286 -9.68 -24.74 -21.84
N LYS A 287 -10.69 -25.53 -22.24
CA LYS A 287 -10.77 -26.13 -23.59
C LYS A 287 -11.89 -25.58 -24.46
N TYR A 288 -12.97 -25.07 -23.85
CA TYR A 288 -14.18 -24.64 -24.57
C TYR A 288 -14.61 -23.26 -24.08
N HIS A 289 -15.05 -22.41 -25.01
CA HIS A 289 -15.57 -21.08 -24.67
C HIS A 289 -16.99 -21.16 -24.07
N LEU A 290 -17.27 -20.25 -23.15
CA LEU A 290 -18.62 -19.85 -22.78
C LEU A 290 -19.25 -19.02 -23.91
N SER A 291 -20.57 -19.13 -24.04
CA SER A 291 -21.33 -18.28 -24.96
C SER A 291 -21.35 -16.84 -24.47
N GLU A 292 -21.27 -15.86 -25.39
CA GLU A 292 -21.25 -14.42 -25.08
C GLU A 292 -22.42 -13.95 -24.21
N ALA A 293 -23.59 -14.59 -24.31
CA ALA A 293 -24.74 -14.34 -23.44
C ALA A 293 -24.89 -15.46 -22.39
N LEU A 294 -24.41 -15.21 -21.17
CA LEU A 294 -24.66 -16.06 -20.00
C LEU A 294 -25.96 -15.63 -19.30
N ASP A 295 -27.08 -16.17 -19.76
CA ASP A 295 -28.37 -16.00 -19.09
C ASP A 295 -28.62 -17.12 -18.06
N PHE A 296 -28.71 -16.72 -16.79
CA PHE A 296 -28.99 -17.57 -15.62
C PHE A 296 -30.27 -17.14 -14.89
N SER A 297 -31.16 -16.39 -15.55
CA SER A 297 -32.44 -15.92 -14.99
C SER A 297 -33.34 -17.04 -14.43
N GLU A 298 -33.13 -18.26 -14.92
CA GLU A 298 -33.82 -19.50 -14.51
C GLU A 298 -33.39 -20.03 -13.11
N PHE A 299 -32.28 -19.54 -12.53
CA PHE A 299 -31.67 -20.06 -11.30
C PHE A 299 -31.67 -19.02 -10.17
N SER A 300 -31.62 -19.48 -8.92
CA SER A 300 -31.51 -18.56 -7.77
C SER A 300 -30.16 -17.83 -7.76
N ALA A 301 -30.16 -16.53 -7.44
CA ALA A 301 -28.94 -15.71 -7.41
C ALA A 301 -27.86 -16.28 -6.46
N ALA A 302 -28.26 -16.81 -5.30
CA ALA A 302 -27.36 -17.44 -4.34
C ALA A 302 -26.68 -18.69 -4.92
N THR A 303 -27.44 -19.56 -5.60
CA THR A 303 -26.90 -20.75 -6.26
C THR A 303 -25.92 -20.41 -7.37
N VAL A 304 -26.27 -19.42 -8.21
CA VAL A 304 -25.38 -18.95 -9.28
C VAL A 304 -24.07 -18.44 -8.68
N GLN A 305 -24.15 -17.63 -7.64
CA GLN A 305 -22.97 -17.05 -7.00
C GLN A 305 -22.04 -18.11 -6.41
N GLU A 306 -22.56 -19.06 -5.61
CA GLU A 306 -21.76 -20.11 -4.97
C GLU A 306 -21.04 -20.98 -6.00
N VAL A 307 -21.75 -21.43 -7.04
CA VAL A 307 -21.19 -22.28 -8.09
C VAL A 307 -20.12 -21.53 -8.89
N LEU A 308 -20.37 -20.27 -9.25
CA LEU A 308 -19.39 -19.47 -10.00
C LEU A 308 -18.14 -19.16 -9.17
N LEU A 309 -18.28 -18.82 -7.87
CA LEU A 309 -17.14 -18.64 -6.96
C LEU A 309 -16.32 -19.92 -6.83
N SER A 310 -16.97 -21.07 -6.71
CA SER A 310 -16.30 -22.37 -6.66
C SER A 310 -15.51 -22.65 -7.95
N ILE A 311 -16.09 -22.35 -9.12
CA ILE A 311 -15.39 -22.46 -10.41
C ILE A 311 -14.20 -21.51 -10.48
N LEU A 312 -14.33 -20.25 -10.05
CA LEU A 312 -13.22 -19.30 -10.04
C LEU A 312 -12.07 -19.77 -9.14
N SER A 313 -12.36 -20.26 -7.94
CA SER A 313 -11.35 -20.78 -7.03
C SER A 313 -10.57 -21.96 -7.64
N SER A 314 -11.30 -22.90 -8.28
CA SER A 314 -10.69 -24.08 -8.90
C SER A 314 -9.94 -23.77 -10.20
N SER A 315 -10.34 -22.72 -10.92
CA SER A 315 -9.74 -22.32 -12.20
C SER A 315 -8.62 -21.28 -12.07
N CYS A 316 -8.43 -20.69 -10.88
CA CYS A 316 -7.43 -19.66 -10.61
C CYS A 316 -6.00 -20.11 -10.98
N SER A 317 -5.64 -21.36 -10.68
CA SER A 317 -4.32 -21.93 -11.00
C SER A 317 -4.08 -22.03 -12.51
N ILE A 318 -5.10 -22.45 -13.27
CA ILE A 318 -5.05 -22.57 -14.73
C ILE A 318 -4.92 -21.18 -15.37
N VAL A 319 -5.71 -20.21 -14.91
CA VAL A 319 -5.69 -18.82 -15.38
C VAL A 319 -4.34 -18.16 -15.11
N THR A 320 -3.80 -18.35 -13.91
CA THR A 320 -2.48 -17.83 -13.53
C THR A 320 -1.37 -18.46 -14.38
N ALA A 321 -1.41 -19.77 -14.61
CA ALA A 321 -0.44 -20.46 -15.46
C ALA A 321 -0.47 -19.97 -16.92
N GLN A 322 -1.68 -19.80 -17.48
CA GLN A 322 -1.85 -19.30 -18.85
C GLN A 322 -1.42 -17.83 -18.99
N SER A 323 -1.77 -16.97 -18.03
CA SER A 323 -1.32 -15.59 -18.04
C SER A 323 0.22 -15.49 -17.94
N LYS A 324 0.84 -16.32 -17.10
CA LYS A 324 2.30 -16.42 -17.00
C LYS A 324 2.93 -16.87 -18.32
N GLN A 325 2.27 -17.76 -19.06
CA GLN A 325 2.71 -18.20 -20.39
C GLN A 325 2.67 -17.05 -21.41
N ILE A 326 1.58 -16.27 -21.46
CA ILE A 326 1.47 -15.08 -22.33
C ILE A 326 2.57 -14.07 -21.98
N GLN A 327 2.75 -13.78 -20.69
CA GLN A 327 3.80 -12.88 -20.23
C GLN A 327 5.20 -13.39 -20.61
N ASN A 328 5.45 -14.72 -20.57
CA ASN A 328 6.73 -15.30 -20.99
C ASN A 328 6.97 -15.09 -22.49
N ARG A 329 5.93 -15.27 -23.32
CA ARG A 329 6.02 -15.01 -24.76
C ARG A 329 6.29 -13.53 -25.05
N ASN A 330 5.58 -12.62 -24.38
CA ASN A 330 5.80 -11.17 -24.52
C ASN A 330 7.22 -10.77 -24.14
N PHE A 331 7.77 -11.36 -23.07
CA PHE A 331 9.14 -11.10 -22.65
C PHE A 331 10.17 -11.70 -23.62
N GLN A 332 9.88 -12.86 -24.22
CA GLN A 332 10.72 -13.43 -25.27
C GLN A 332 10.75 -12.54 -26.52
N LEU A 333 9.59 -12.02 -26.95
CA LEU A 333 9.52 -11.02 -28.02
C LEU A 333 10.30 -9.76 -27.66
N PHE A 334 10.25 -9.32 -26.40
CA PHE A 334 11.04 -8.18 -25.95
C PHE A 334 12.56 -8.44 -26.00
N LYS A 335 13.01 -9.67 -25.70
CA LYS A 335 14.41 -10.09 -25.87
C LYS A 335 14.84 -10.08 -27.33
N GLU A 336 14.00 -10.59 -28.22
CA GLU A 336 14.24 -10.59 -29.67
C GLU A 336 14.29 -9.16 -30.23
N PHE A 337 13.32 -8.33 -29.85
CA PHE A 337 13.30 -6.90 -30.17
C PHE A 337 14.56 -6.21 -29.67
N SER A 338 14.94 -6.40 -28.41
CA SER A 338 16.12 -5.75 -27.85
C SER A 338 17.43 -6.23 -28.50
N SER A 339 17.53 -7.53 -28.84
CA SER A 339 18.63 -8.09 -29.61
C SER A 339 18.73 -7.44 -31.00
N LEU A 340 17.59 -7.23 -31.66
CA LEU A 340 17.50 -6.52 -32.94
C LEU A 340 18.02 -5.09 -32.81
N LEU A 341 17.63 -4.35 -31.76
CA LEU A 341 18.12 -2.98 -31.54
C LEU A 341 19.65 -2.95 -31.33
N LEU A 342 20.18 -3.85 -30.50
CA LEU A 342 21.61 -3.93 -30.20
C LEU A 342 22.45 -4.36 -31.42
N SER A 343 21.90 -5.25 -32.25
CA SER A 343 22.57 -5.73 -33.45
C SER A 343 22.80 -4.66 -34.52
N ASN A 344 22.08 -3.54 -34.44
CA ASN A 344 22.12 -2.42 -35.39
C ASN A 344 22.95 -1.22 -34.88
N ASN A 345 23.97 -1.47 -34.05
CA ASN A 345 24.96 -0.52 -33.56
C ASN A 345 24.36 0.73 -32.88
N LEU A 346 23.83 0.58 -31.67
CA LEU A 346 23.51 1.71 -30.78
C LEU A 346 24.81 2.37 -30.24
N THR A 347 25.59 2.99 -31.13
CA THR A 347 26.86 3.68 -30.83
C THR A 347 26.70 5.19 -31.10
N LEU A 348 26.12 5.92 -30.15
CA LEU A 348 25.73 7.34 -30.33
C LEU A 348 26.91 8.31 -30.04
N PRO A 349 27.52 9.00 -31.05
CA PRO A 349 27.20 10.42 -31.47
C PRO A 349 27.45 10.70 -33.00
N GLU A 350 27.17 11.83 -33.69
CA GLU A 350 26.81 13.25 -33.42
C GLU A 350 25.42 13.63 -34.01
N SER A 351 24.84 14.75 -33.57
CA SER A 351 23.53 15.26 -34.02
C SER A 351 23.60 16.69 -34.55
N LYS A 352 22.73 17.02 -35.52
CA LYS A 352 22.30 18.41 -35.76
C LYS A 352 21.81 19.04 -34.45
N GLU A 353 22.04 20.33 -34.25
CA GLU A 353 21.55 21.09 -33.10
C GLU A 353 20.04 20.84 -32.89
N ILE A 354 19.67 20.49 -31.67
CA ILE A 354 18.27 20.35 -31.30
C ILE A 354 17.79 21.76 -30.95
N ALA A 355 17.10 22.42 -31.88
CA ALA A 355 16.44 23.69 -31.59
C ALA A 355 15.34 23.48 -30.52
N ILE A 356 15.52 24.13 -29.37
CA ILE A 356 14.61 24.08 -28.22
C ILE A 356 13.80 25.39 -28.21
N SER A 357 12.48 25.28 -28.33
CA SER A 357 11.56 26.41 -28.17
C SER A 357 11.18 26.62 -26.69
N ASP A 358 10.63 25.59 -26.02
CA ASP A 358 10.14 25.66 -24.63
C ASP A 358 10.64 24.51 -23.74
N LYS A 359 11.33 24.81 -22.64
CA LYS A 359 11.94 23.81 -21.75
C LYS A 359 10.94 22.80 -21.14
N GLU A 360 9.65 23.14 -21.04
CA GLU A 360 8.62 22.31 -20.40
C GLU A 360 7.72 21.53 -21.37
N SER A 361 7.83 21.75 -22.68
CA SER A 361 6.94 21.11 -23.64
C SER A 361 7.19 19.59 -23.75
N LEU A 362 6.12 18.79 -23.82
CA LEU A 362 6.16 17.35 -24.11
C LEU A 362 7.01 17.03 -25.36
N ALA A 363 6.90 17.86 -26.39
CA ALA A 363 7.68 17.71 -27.61
C ALA A 363 9.20 17.78 -27.35
N ASN A 364 9.65 18.68 -26.47
CA ASN A 364 11.07 18.79 -26.13
C ASN A 364 11.53 17.66 -25.21
N ALA A 365 10.70 17.22 -24.27
CA ALA A 365 10.99 16.01 -23.50
C ALA A 365 11.17 14.78 -24.40
N LEU A 366 10.29 14.59 -25.40
CA LEU A 366 10.37 13.49 -26.36
C LEU A 366 11.60 13.60 -27.30
N LYS A 367 11.97 14.80 -27.73
CA LYS A 367 13.22 15.01 -28.49
C LYS A 367 14.45 14.62 -27.68
N LEU A 368 14.53 15.02 -26.41
CA LEU A 368 15.64 14.67 -25.53
C LEU A 368 15.65 13.18 -25.18
N LEU A 369 14.47 12.58 -24.94
CA LEU A 369 14.30 11.15 -24.66
C LEU A 369 14.80 10.30 -25.83
N THR A 370 14.34 10.62 -27.04
CA THR A 370 14.76 9.91 -28.26
C THR A 370 16.23 10.15 -28.58
N ALA A 371 16.78 11.33 -28.25
CA ALA A 371 18.21 11.62 -28.36
C ALA A 371 19.08 10.94 -27.29
N CYS A 372 18.49 10.29 -26.28
CA CYS A 372 19.20 9.77 -25.12
C CYS A 372 20.05 10.83 -24.40
N LYS A 373 19.53 12.06 -24.31
CA LYS A 373 20.14 13.18 -23.58
C LYS A 373 19.36 13.46 -22.31
N GLU A 374 20.05 13.91 -21.27
CA GLU A 374 19.42 14.43 -20.05
C GLU A 374 19.15 15.93 -20.17
N THR A 375 20.19 16.69 -20.51
CA THR A 375 20.12 18.12 -20.85
C THR A 375 20.56 18.33 -22.30
N PRO A 376 20.28 19.50 -22.92
CA PRO A 376 20.72 19.78 -24.29
C PRO A 376 22.23 19.63 -24.49
N GLU A 377 23.02 20.04 -23.48
CA GLU A 377 24.49 19.95 -23.48
C GLU A 377 25.03 18.56 -23.13
N SER A 378 24.18 17.65 -22.61
CA SER A 378 24.62 16.32 -22.20
C SER A 378 25.00 15.41 -23.39
N ILE A 379 25.91 14.48 -23.13
CA ILE A 379 26.35 13.46 -24.08
C ILE A 379 25.22 12.44 -24.27
N ARG A 380 25.07 11.89 -25.47
CA ARG A 380 24.12 10.81 -25.74
C ARG A 380 24.57 9.54 -25.02
N GLU A 381 23.72 9.02 -24.13
CA GLU A 381 23.97 7.78 -23.40
C GLU A 381 22.73 6.90 -23.42
N PHE A 382 22.83 5.75 -24.09
CA PHE A 382 21.74 4.78 -24.15
C PHE A 382 21.79 3.84 -22.95
N ASP A 383 20.73 3.85 -22.14
CA ASP A 383 20.52 2.90 -21.06
C ASP A 383 19.06 2.42 -21.06
N PHE A 384 18.86 1.10 -21.12
CA PHE A 384 17.54 0.47 -21.16
C PHE A 384 16.69 0.80 -19.94
N GLU A 385 17.26 0.68 -18.74
CA GLU A 385 16.56 0.93 -17.47
C GLU A 385 16.14 2.40 -17.38
N ARG A 386 17.06 3.30 -17.73
CA ARG A 386 16.82 4.73 -17.72
C ARG A 386 15.69 5.14 -18.65
N ILE A 387 15.66 4.61 -19.87
CA ILE A 387 14.62 4.91 -20.86
C ILE A 387 13.28 4.30 -20.44
N ALA A 388 13.28 3.08 -19.90
CA ALA A 388 12.10 2.42 -19.36
C ALA A 388 11.45 3.25 -18.24
N HIS A 389 12.25 3.69 -17.25
CA HIS A 389 11.79 4.57 -16.19
C HIS A 389 11.24 5.88 -16.74
N ARG A 390 11.95 6.55 -17.65
CA ARG A 390 11.46 7.79 -18.29
C ARG A 390 10.15 7.58 -19.04
N ALA A 391 9.98 6.45 -19.73
CA ALA A 391 8.75 6.13 -20.45
C ALA A 391 7.57 5.92 -19.48
N LEU A 392 7.77 5.19 -18.39
CA LEU A 392 6.74 5.00 -17.37
C LEU A 392 6.37 6.31 -16.68
N GLY A 393 7.38 7.11 -16.30
CA GLY A 393 7.15 8.44 -15.76
C GLY A 393 6.37 9.31 -16.73
N LEU A 394 6.71 9.31 -18.02
CA LEU A 394 5.98 10.06 -19.03
C LEU A 394 4.48 9.69 -19.09
N LEU A 395 4.17 8.39 -18.98
CA LEU A 395 2.80 7.87 -18.95
C LEU A 395 2.00 8.36 -17.73
N SER A 396 2.67 8.70 -16.62
CA SER A 396 2.01 9.29 -15.45
C SER A 396 1.58 10.75 -15.67
N PHE A 397 2.24 11.49 -16.56
CA PHE A 397 1.93 12.92 -16.81
C PHE A 397 1.10 13.14 -18.09
N TYR A 398 1.13 12.21 -19.05
CA TYR A 398 0.50 12.39 -20.36
C TYR A 398 -0.18 11.10 -20.84
N ASP A 399 -1.32 11.25 -21.51
CA ASP A 399 -2.01 10.13 -22.13
C ASP A 399 -1.19 9.49 -23.26
N LEU A 400 -1.28 8.16 -23.38
CA LEU A 400 -0.59 7.38 -24.40
C LEU A 400 -0.83 7.90 -25.82
N ILE A 401 -2.08 8.25 -26.16
CA ILE A 401 -2.45 8.79 -27.48
C ILE A 401 -1.71 10.09 -27.75
N THR A 402 -1.65 11.00 -26.78
CA THR A 402 -0.95 12.29 -26.88
C THR A 402 0.55 12.07 -27.10
N ILE A 403 1.15 11.11 -26.40
CA ILE A 403 2.56 10.74 -26.59
C ILE A 403 2.80 10.20 -28.01
N LEU A 404 1.98 9.26 -28.48
CA LEU A 404 2.10 8.65 -29.82
C LEU A 404 1.95 9.68 -30.94
N ILE A 405 1.01 10.63 -30.82
CA ILE A 405 0.82 11.71 -31.80
C ILE A 405 2.07 12.59 -31.88
N ASN A 406 2.65 12.97 -30.73
CA ASN A 406 3.85 13.80 -30.70
C ASN A 406 5.08 13.05 -31.25
N LEU A 407 5.26 11.77 -30.90
CA LEU A 407 6.33 10.95 -31.47
C LEU A 407 6.21 10.82 -32.99
N ARG A 408 5.01 10.61 -33.52
CA ARG A 408 4.75 10.58 -34.98
C ARG A 408 5.12 11.89 -35.66
N ARG A 409 4.77 13.04 -35.06
CA ARG A 409 5.12 14.36 -35.60
C ARG A 409 6.63 14.58 -35.63
N LEU A 410 7.35 14.10 -34.62
CA LEU A 410 8.80 14.21 -34.54
C LEU A 410 9.53 13.24 -35.47
N TYR A 411 8.93 12.09 -35.80
CA TYR A 411 9.58 10.96 -36.48
C TYR A 411 10.36 11.34 -37.75
N LYS A 412 9.82 12.25 -38.57
CA LYS A 412 10.47 12.73 -39.81
C LYS A 412 11.79 13.46 -39.55
N ASN A 413 11.91 14.11 -38.40
CA ASN A 413 13.07 14.93 -38.01
C ASN A 413 14.09 14.15 -37.17
N LEU A 414 13.79 12.89 -36.81
CA LEU A 414 14.67 12.05 -36.02
C LEU A 414 15.79 11.46 -36.88
N ASP A 415 16.99 11.37 -36.32
CA ASP A 415 18.06 10.58 -36.91
C ASP A 415 17.80 9.06 -36.79
N TYR A 416 18.66 8.26 -37.41
CA TYR A 416 18.53 6.80 -37.44
C TYR A 416 18.44 6.18 -36.03
N HIS A 417 19.29 6.60 -35.10
CA HIS A 417 19.31 6.05 -33.74
C HIS A 417 18.15 6.56 -32.89
N GLN A 418 17.75 7.82 -33.07
CA GLN A 418 16.57 8.38 -32.41
C GLN A 418 15.28 7.63 -32.79
N LYS A 419 15.17 7.16 -34.05
CA LYS A 419 14.05 6.31 -34.50
C LYS A 419 14.04 4.94 -33.82
N ILE A 420 15.22 4.34 -33.60
CA ILE A 420 15.36 3.09 -32.85
C ILE A 420 14.90 3.29 -31.40
N VAL A 421 15.36 4.36 -30.75
CA VAL A 421 14.96 4.71 -29.37
C VAL A 421 13.46 5.01 -29.30
N ALA A 422 12.89 5.71 -30.28
CA ALA A 422 11.46 5.98 -30.35
C ALA A 422 10.63 4.69 -30.39
N ASN A 423 11.05 3.69 -31.18
CA ASN A 423 10.41 2.37 -31.20
C ASN A 423 10.52 1.66 -29.84
N TYR A 424 11.68 1.75 -29.17
CA TYR A 424 11.84 1.18 -27.84
C TYR A 424 10.91 1.84 -26.80
N VAL A 425 10.80 3.18 -26.83
CA VAL A 425 9.86 3.91 -25.97
C VAL A 425 8.42 3.47 -26.21
N VAL A 426 8.00 3.35 -27.48
CA VAL A 426 6.64 2.87 -27.82
C VAL A 426 6.40 1.44 -27.33
N TRP A 427 7.40 0.56 -27.41
CA TRP A 427 7.31 -0.80 -26.86
C TRP A 427 7.06 -0.79 -25.34
N GLN A 428 7.84 0.01 -24.59
CA GLN A 428 7.67 0.14 -23.14
C GLN A 428 6.29 0.69 -22.79
N LEU A 429 5.89 1.79 -23.43
CA LEU A 429 4.58 2.42 -23.21
C LEU A 429 3.42 1.45 -23.43
N PHE A 430 3.45 0.69 -24.53
CA PHE A 430 2.42 -0.30 -24.81
C PHE A 430 2.42 -1.45 -23.78
N THR A 431 3.61 -1.92 -23.39
CA THR A 431 3.74 -2.98 -22.38
C THR A 431 3.15 -2.54 -21.04
N TYR A 432 3.43 -1.31 -20.60
CA TYR A 432 2.87 -0.76 -19.36
C TYR A 432 1.36 -0.58 -19.43
N GLN A 433 0.83 -0.12 -20.56
CA GLN A 433 -0.62 -0.01 -20.77
C GLN A 433 -1.33 -1.37 -20.67
N CYS A 434 -0.75 -2.42 -21.24
CA CYS A 434 -1.30 -3.77 -21.12
C CYS A 434 -1.32 -4.26 -19.65
N ILE A 435 -0.33 -3.87 -18.85
CA ILE A 435 -0.28 -4.20 -17.41
C ILE A 435 -1.29 -3.37 -16.60
N GLU A 436 -1.73 -2.19 -17.06
CA GLU A 436 -2.80 -1.46 -16.37
C GLU A 436 -4.15 -2.19 -16.40
N GLY A 437 -4.29 -3.26 -17.21
CA GLY A 437 -5.52 -4.05 -17.31
C GLY A 437 -6.58 -3.43 -18.23
N ILE A 438 -6.25 -2.32 -18.91
CA ILE A 438 -7.12 -1.66 -19.87
C ILE A 438 -6.89 -2.29 -21.24
N THR A 439 -7.95 -2.84 -21.86
CA THR A 439 -7.90 -3.18 -23.29
C THR A 439 -7.57 -1.93 -24.07
N PRO A 440 -6.47 -1.90 -24.86
CA PRO A 440 -6.11 -0.70 -25.58
C PRO A 440 -7.27 -0.24 -26.46
N ASP A 441 -7.65 1.03 -26.35
CA ASP A 441 -8.74 1.56 -27.15
C ASP A 441 -8.46 1.34 -28.64
N SER A 442 -9.53 1.20 -29.44
CA SER A 442 -9.43 1.17 -30.91
C SER A 442 -8.59 2.34 -31.46
N LEU A 443 -8.63 3.49 -30.79
CA LEU A 443 -7.83 4.66 -31.11
C LEU A 443 -6.32 4.45 -30.85
N VAL A 444 -5.92 3.77 -29.78
CA VAL A 444 -4.51 3.45 -29.51
C VAL A 444 -3.97 2.55 -30.62
N PHE A 445 -4.71 1.51 -31.01
CA PHE A 445 -4.32 0.63 -32.12
C PHE A 445 -4.21 1.39 -33.44
N LEU A 446 -5.12 2.34 -33.72
CA LEU A 446 -5.03 3.19 -34.90
C LEU A 446 -3.76 4.05 -34.87
N GLN A 447 -3.44 4.68 -33.73
CA GLN A 447 -2.21 5.48 -33.59
C GLN A 447 -0.94 4.63 -33.77
N MET A 448 -0.91 3.41 -33.23
CA MET A 448 0.19 2.46 -33.43
C MET A 448 0.34 2.06 -34.90
N LYS A 449 -0.75 1.70 -35.58
CA LYS A 449 -0.72 1.40 -37.03
C LYS A 449 -0.21 2.58 -37.84
N LEU A 450 -0.60 3.81 -37.50
CA LEU A 450 -0.08 5.02 -38.14
C LEU A 450 1.41 5.24 -37.85
N PHE A 451 1.91 4.88 -36.67
CA PHE A 451 3.33 4.92 -36.33
C PHE A 451 4.12 3.85 -37.12
N PHE A 452 3.60 2.63 -37.24
CA PHE A 452 4.22 1.54 -38.02
C PHE A 452 4.42 1.89 -39.49
N LYS A 453 3.50 2.65 -40.09
CA LYS A 453 3.67 3.15 -41.48
C LYS A 453 4.93 4.00 -41.64
N TYR A 454 5.30 4.79 -40.63
CA TYR A 454 6.53 5.59 -40.67
C TYR A 454 7.80 4.74 -40.58
N ASN A 455 7.77 3.61 -39.87
CA ASN A 455 8.91 2.69 -39.81
C ASN A 455 9.30 2.12 -41.19
N VAL A 456 8.32 1.93 -42.09
CA VAL A 456 8.50 1.32 -43.43
C VAL A 456 8.55 2.36 -44.54
N ASP A 457 8.45 3.65 -44.21
CA ASP A 457 8.49 4.73 -45.19
C ASP A 457 9.81 4.70 -45.99
N LYS A 458 9.72 4.88 -47.31
CA LYS A 458 10.86 4.73 -48.23
C LYS A 458 11.90 5.83 -48.08
N GLU A 459 11.49 7.03 -47.68
CA GLU A 459 12.37 8.20 -47.59
C GLU A 459 12.85 8.44 -46.16
N PHE A 460 11.97 8.26 -45.18
CA PHE A 460 12.24 8.62 -43.78
C PHE A 460 12.20 7.43 -42.81
N GLY A 461 11.88 6.22 -43.27
CA GLY A 461 11.76 5.04 -42.41
C GLY A 461 13.09 4.36 -42.07
N LEU A 462 12.98 3.18 -41.48
CA LEU A 462 14.09 2.28 -41.14
C LEU A 462 14.26 1.14 -42.16
N GLY A 463 13.49 1.14 -43.25
CA GLY A 463 13.55 0.12 -44.30
C GLY A 463 13.25 -1.28 -43.77
N LEU A 464 14.14 -2.25 -44.06
CA LEU A 464 13.99 -3.65 -43.62
C LEU A 464 13.91 -3.78 -42.10
N LEU A 465 14.70 -3.00 -41.37
CA LEU A 465 14.67 -2.99 -39.90
C LEU A 465 13.29 -2.54 -39.39
N GLY A 466 12.69 -1.54 -40.04
CA GLY A 466 11.34 -1.08 -39.72
C GLY A 466 10.28 -2.15 -39.93
N MET A 467 10.41 -2.97 -40.99
CA MET A 467 9.51 -4.10 -41.24
C MET A 467 9.65 -5.18 -40.15
N GLN A 468 10.87 -5.52 -39.76
CA GLN A 468 11.13 -6.48 -38.69
C GLN A 468 10.58 -6.00 -37.33
N ILE A 469 10.78 -4.72 -37.01
CA ILE A 469 10.22 -4.10 -35.80
C ILE A 469 8.69 -4.17 -35.81
N ASN A 470 8.05 -3.81 -36.93
CA ASN A 470 6.59 -3.86 -37.04
C ASN A 470 6.05 -5.28 -36.87
N ALA A 471 6.70 -6.30 -37.45
CA ALA A 471 6.29 -7.70 -37.28
C ALA A 471 6.35 -8.14 -35.81
N LEU A 472 7.37 -7.72 -35.06
CA LEU A 472 7.46 -7.99 -33.62
C LEU A 472 6.37 -7.28 -32.81
N PHE A 473 6.02 -6.04 -33.19
CA PHE A 473 4.90 -5.32 -32.58
C PHE A 473 3.55 -5.98 -32.88
N GLU A 474 3.32 -6.45 -34.11
CA GLU A 474 2.10 -7.16 -34.48
C GLU A 474 1.97 -8.46 -33.68
N ALA A 475 3.04 -9.25 -33.57
CA ALA A 475 3.08 -10.44 -32.72
C ALA A 475 2.83 -10.12 -31.22
N LEU A 476 3.34 -8.98 -30.72
CA LEU A 476 3.07 -8.53 -29.36
C LEU A 476 1.59 -8.18 -29.17
N ILE A 477 0.98 -7.46 -30.13
CA ILE A 477 -0.44 -7.11 -30.09
C ILE A 477 -1.29 -8.38 -30.11
N GLU A 478 -1.00 -9.32 -31.01
CA GLU A 478 -1.71 -10.61 -31.11
C GLU A 478 -1.63 -11.40 -29.80
N ASN A 479 -0.44 -11.54 -29.20
CA ASN A 479 -0.28 -12.23 -27.92
C ASN A 479 -1.03 -11.56 -26.75
N ASN A 480 -1.22 -10.24 -26.77
CA ASN A 480 -2.02 -9.56 -25.74
C ASN A 480 -3.52 -9.64 -26.02
N LEU A 481 -3.93 -9.81 -27.27
CA LEU A 481 -5.32 -10.10 -27.66
C LEU A 481 -5.72 -11.55 -27.37
N ASP A 482 -4.76 -12.47 -27.23
CA ASP A 482 -5.00 -13.87 -26.85
C ASP A 482 -5.77 -14.01 -25.52
N VAL A 483 -5.77 -12.99 -24.65
CA VAL A 483 -6.61 -12.98 -23.44
C VAL A 483 -8.09 -13.25 -23.79
N PHE A 484 -8.56 -12.81 -24.95
CA PHE A 484 -9.92 -13.03 -25.44
C PHE A 484 -10.09 -14.38 -26.17
N ASN A 485 -9.04 -14.86 -26.82
CA ASN A 485 -9.06 -16.09 -27.62
C ASN A 485 -8.81 -17.35 -26.79
N VAL A 486 -8.11 -17.23 -25.65
CA VAL A 486 -7.82 -18.37 -24.77
C VAL A 486 -9.06 -18.66 -23.92
N PRO A 487 -9.66 -19.87 -24.01
CA PRO A 487 -10.92 -20.18 -23.33
C PRO A 487 -10.88 -19.93 -21.82
N ALA A 488 -9.80 -20.31 -21.12
CA ALA A 488 -9.76 -20.16 -19.66
C ALA A 488 -9.75 -18.69 -19.22
N LEU A 489 -8.97 -17.83 -19.90
CA LEU A 489 -8.90 -16.39 -19.58
C LEU A 489 -10.21 -15.68 -19.92
N SER A 490 -10.74 -15.93 -21.12
CA SER A 490 -12.02 -15.38 -21.57
C SER A 490 -13.18 -15.82 -20.67
N ASN A 491 -13.25 -17.11 -20.33
CA ASN A 491 -14.28 -17.63 -19.43
C ASN A 491 -14.17 -17.03 -18.02
N TYR A 492 -12.95 -16.86 -17.50
CA TYR A 492 -12.70 -16.28 -16.17
C TYR A 492 -13.15 -14.81 -16.11
N GLN A 493 -12.85 -14.04 -17.16
CA GLN A 493 -13.31 -12.65 -17.28
C GLN A 493 -14.84 -12.56 -17.36
N GLN A 494 -15.47 -13.37 -18.21
CA GLN A 494 -16.94 -13.39 -18.33
C GLN A 494 -17.62 -13.75 -16.99
N ILE A 495 -17.11 -14.76 -16.28
CA ILE A 495 -17.65 -15.13 -14.96
C ILE A 495 -17.43 -14.02 -13.94
N THR A 496 -16.26 -13.39 -13.93
CA THR A 496 -15.94 -12.29 -13.01
C THR A 496 -16.85 -11.09 -13.24
N GLN A 497 -17.06 -10.70 -14.50
CA GLN A 497 -18.00 -9.64 -14.88
C GLN A 497 -19.43 -9.98 -14.43
N ARG A 498 -19.87 -11.21 -14.67
CA ARG A 498 -21.22 -11.64 -14.28
C ARG A 498 -21.40 -11.69 -12.76
N LEU A 499 -20.37 -12.07 -12.01
CA LEU A 499 -20.39 -12.04 -10.55
C LEU A 499 -20.50 -10.61 -10.00
N ALA A 500 -19.93 -9.61 -10.68
CA ALA A 500 -20.01 -8.21 -10.27
C ALA A 500 -21.46 -7.68 -10.28
N GLU A 501 -22.34 -8.25 -11.11
CA GLU A 501 -23.76 -7.86 -11.20
C GLU A 501 -24.62 -8.36 -10.04
N TYR A 502 -24.16 -9.38 -9.30
CA TYR A 502 -24.90 -9.92 -8.15
C TYR A 502 -24.50 -9.21 -6.85
N GLU A 503 -25.48 -8.68 -6.14
CA GLU A 503 -25.31 -8.26 -4.74
C GLU A 503 -25.24 -9.50 -3.84
N VAL A 504 -24.09 -9.67 -3.18
CA VAL A 504 -23.89 -10.77 -2.25
C VAL A 504 -24.60 -10.43 -0.95
N SER A 505 -25.30 -11.39 -0.34
CA SER A 505 -25.72 -11.28 1.06
C SER A 505 -24.47 -11.20 1.95
N GLN A 506 -24.01 -9.99 2.18
CA GLN A 506 -22.79 -9.72 2.94
C GLN A 506 -23.09 -9.73 4.43
N GLU A 507 -22.19 -10.37 5.19
CA GLU A 507 -22.20 -10.20 6.63
C GLU A 507 -21.70 -8.79 6.99
N SER A 508 -22.32 -8.17 7.99
CA SER A 508 -21.89 -6.84 8.43
C SER A 508 -20.49 -6.87 9.05
N PHE A 509 -19.60 -6.04 8.53
CA PHE A 509 -18.23 -5.84 9.00
C PHE A 509 -18.21 -5.37 10.45
N ASP A 510 -19.12 -4.46 10.82
CA ASP A 510 -19.28 -3.94 12.19
C ASP A 510 -19.58 -5.07 13.19
N ARG A 511 -20.50 -5.99 12.81
CA ARG A 511 -20.84 -7.16 13.64
C ARG A 511 -19.68 -8.15 13.75
N LEU A 512 -18.91 -8.33 12.69
CA LEU A 512 -17.73 -9.20 12.73
C LEU A 512 -16.67 -8.65 13.70
N ILE A 513 -16.45 -7.33 13.71
CA ILE A 513 -15.59 -6.65 14.68
C ILE A 513 -16.11 -6.80 16.10
N ASP A 514 -17.41 -6.57 16.34
CA ASP A 514 -17.99 -6.67 17.68
C ASP A 514 -17.82 -8.09 18.25
N ARG A 515 -18.09 -9.13 17.46
CA ARG A 515 -17.84 -10.51 17.87
C ARG A 515 -16.36 -10.75 18.21
N ALA A 516 -15.43 -10.23 17.40
CA ALA A 516 -14.00 -10.38 17.67
C ALA A 516 -13.54 -9.67 18.95
N MET A 517 -14.17 -8.53 19.31
CA MET A 517 -13.87 -7.78 20.53
C MET A 517 -14.53 -8.38 21.79
N ASP A 518 -15.63 -9.11 21.64
CA ASP A 518 -16.30 -9.83 22.73
C ASP A 518 -15.58 -11.13 23.10
N LEU A 519 -15.00 -11.81 22.10
CA LEU A 519 -14.22 -13.03 22.29
C LEU A 519 -12.84 -12.75 22.92
N LYS A 520 -12.36 -13.69 23.74
CA LYS A 520 -11.04 -13.57 24.38
C LYS A 520 -9.93 -13.97 23.41
N LYS A 521 -8.70 -13.54 23.73
CA LYS A 521 -7.48 -14.00 23.07
C LYS A 521 -7.44 -15.54 22.97
N GLY A 522 -7.26 -16.04 21.75
CA GLY A 522 -7.23 -17.48 21.42
C GLY A 522 -8.56 -18.04 20.90
N GLU A 523 -9.69 -17.43 21.23
CA GLU A 523 -11.02 -17.88 20.75
C GLU A 523 -11.43 -17.20 19.43
N ARG A 524 -10.78 -16.07 19.07
CA ARG A 524 -11.13 -15.21 17.93
C ARG A 524 -10.24 -15.35 16.69
N GLU A 525 -9.50 -16.45 16.58
CA GLU A 525 -8.52 -16.64 15.50
C GLU A 525 -9.17 -16.61 14.11
N TYR A 526 -10.36 -17.21 13.99
CA TYR A 526 -11.13 -17.23 12.75
C TYR A 526 -11.56 -15.82 12.32
N GLU A 527 -12.08 -15.03 13.26
CA GLU A 527 -12.52 -13.66 13.03
C GLU A 527 -11.35 -12.77 12.63
N VAL A 528 -10.20 -12.87 13.32
CA VAL A 528 -8.99 -12.10 13.01
C VAL A 528 -8.48 -12.42 11.60
N LYS A 529 -8.39 -13.70 11.24
CA LYS A 529 -8.01 -14.14 9.89
C LYS A 529 -8.92 -13.56 8.82
N ARG A 530 -10.23 -13.62 9.07
CA ARG A 530 -11.23 -13.10 8.12
C ARG A 530 -11.14 -11.58 8.00
N LEU A 531 -11.02 -10.85 9.11
CA LEU A 531 -10.86 -9.39 9.10
C LEU A 531 -9.59 -8.95 8.38
N ALA A 532 -8.46 -9.62 8.65
CA ALA A 532 -7.22 -9.35 7.94
C ALA A 532 -7.36 -9.59 6.43
N GLN A 533 -8.07 -10.66 6.02
CA GLN A 533 -8.37 -10.93 4.61
C GLN A 533 -9.25 -9.84 3.99
N GLU A 534 -10.30 -9.38 4.67
CA GLU A 534 -11.17 -8.30 4.18
C GLU A 534 -10.40 -6.99 3.95
N MET A 535 -9.52 -6.63 4.90
CA MET A 535 -8.66 -5.46 4.79
C MET A 535 -7.62 -5.63 3.67
N ARG A 536 -6.99 -6.79 3.56
CA ARG A 536 -6.05 -7.12 2.48
C ARG A 536 -6.70 -7.01 1.10
N ILE A 537 -7.95 -7.46 0.96
CA ILE A 537 -8.73 -7.33 -0.27
C ILE A 537 -8.96 -5.85 -0.63
N LEU A 538 -9.19 -4.95 0.34
CA LEU A 538 -9.26 -3.51 0.04
C LEU A 538 -7.95 -2.99 -0.59
N THR A 539 -6.80 -3.37 -0.03
CA THR A 539 -5.50 -2.96 -0.57
C THR A 539 -5.23 -3.59 -1.95
N ILE A 540 -5.59 -4.86 -2.15
CA ILE A 540 -5.50 -5.54 -3.45
C ILE A 540 -6.36 -4.83 -4.49
N ASN A 541 -7.61 -4.52 -4.16
CA ASN A 541 -8.53 -3.81 -5.05
C ASN A 541 -7.99 -2.42 -5.40
N PHE A 542 -7.36 -1.71 -4.47
CA PHE A 542 -6.69 -0.46 -4.77
C PHE A 542 -5.59 -0.65 -5.83
N TYR A 543 -4.66 -1.58 -5.63
CA TYR A 543 -3.56 -1.79 -6.58
C TYR A 543 -4.02 -2.32 -7.94
N GLN A 544 -5.06 -3.14 -8.00
CA GLN A 544 -5.65 -3.60 -9.26
C GLN A 544 -6.22 -2.43 -10.08
N ASN A 545 -6.90 -1.48 -9.43
CA ASN A 545 -7.66 -0.44 -10.13
C ASN A 545 -6.91 0.89 -10.31
N VAL A 546 -5.95 1.22 -9.44
CA VAL A 546 -5.23 2.50 -9.52
C VAL A 546 -4.47 2.65 -10.84
N LEU A 547 -4.62 3.77 -11.51
CA LEU A 547 -3.95 4.07 -12.78
C LEU A 547 -2.62 4.80 -12.54
N ILE A 548 -1.63 4.58 -13.41
CA ILE A 548 -0.32 5.23 -13.33
C ILE A 548 -0.45 6.76 -13.42
N LYS A 549 -1.41 7.25 -14.21
CA LYS A 549 -1.72 8.69 -14.32
C LYS A 549 -2.16 9.34 -13.01
N GLU A 550 -2.72 8.60 -12.07
CA GLU A 550 -3.16 9.16 -10.77
C GLU A 550 -1.97 9.58 -9.89
N PHE A 551 -0.79 9.02 -10.15
CA PHE A 551 0.46 9.39 -9.50
C PHE A 551 1.19 10.55 -10.20
N GLY A 552 0.66 11.09 -11.30
CA GLY A 552 1.26 12.23 -12.00
C GLY A 552 1.00 13.56 -11.28
N GLY A 553 1.99 14.46 -11.29
CA GLY A 553 1.79 15.89 -11.02
C GLY A 553 1.29 16.29 -9.62
N GLY A 554 1.29 15.37 -8.65
CA GLY A 554 0.78 15.65 -7.30
C GLY A 554 -0.73 15.88 -7.24
N GLU A 555 -1.49 15.42 -8.23
CA GLU A 555 -2.93 15.72 -8.37
C GLU A 555 -3.77 15.22 -7.19
N TRP A 556 -3.36 14.15 -6.52
CA TRP A 556 -4.03 13.62 -5.34
C TRP A 556 -4.02 14.58 -4.14
N ALA A 557 -3.11 15.56 -4.09
CA ALA A 557 -3.03 16.55 -3.02
C ALA A 557 -3.83 17.83 -3.32
N LYS A 558 -4.43 17.95 -4.51
CA LYS A 558 -5.15 19.14 -4.97
C LYS A 558 -6.65 19.00 -4.74
N ALA A 559 -7.39 20.13 -4.83
CA ALA A 559 -8.84 20.16 -4.64
C ALA A 559 -9.61 19.24 -5.60
N GLU A 560 -9.06 18.97 -6.79
CA GLU A 560 -9.64 18.07 -7.79
C GLU A 560 -9.20 16.60 -7.65
N SER A 561 -8.67 16.19 -6.48
CA SER A 561 -8.20 14.81 -6.21
C SER A 561 -9.22 13.74 -6.60
N LYS A 562 -10.51 13.96 -6.29
CA LYS A 562 -11.62 13.05 -6.61
C LYS A 562 -11.77 12.77 -8.10
N LYS A 563 -11.38 13.72 -8.96
CA LYS A 563 -11.50 13.62 -10.41
C LYS A 563 -10.21 13.10 -11.04
N ASN A 564 -9.06 13.61 -10.59
CA ASN A 564 -7.77 13.36 -11.22
C ASN A 564 -7.05 12.13 -10.64
N ALA A 565 -7.32 11.78 -9.37
CA ALA A 565 -6.76 10.64 -8.66
C ALA A 565 -7.82 9.89 -7.81
N PRO A 566 -8.93 9.43 -8.43
CA PRO A 566 -10.10 8.89 -7.71
C PRO A 566 -9.79 7.69 -6.82
N HIS A 567 -8.90 6.78 -7.23
CA HIS A 567 -8.59 5.58 -6.46
C HIS A 567 -7.65 5.90 -5.30
N ILE A 568 -6.69 6.81 -5.50
CA ILE A 568 -5.80 7.29 -4.43
C ILE A 568 -6.61 8.05 -3.37
N ASP A 569 -7.50 8.94 -3.80
CA ASP A 569 -8.41 9.69 -2.92
C ASP A 569 -9.32 8.76 -2.12
N LYS A 570 -9.98 7.81 -2.79
CA LYS A 570 -10.85 6.81 -2.13
C LYS A 570 -10.07 5.95 -1.13
N SER A 571 -8.88 5.47 -1.48
CA SER A 571 -8.05 4.65 -0.59
C SER A 571 -7.59 5.44 0.64
N THR A 572 -7.21 6.71 0.46
CA THR A 572 -6.83 7.61 1.55
C THR A 572 -8.00 7.89 2.49
N GLN A 573 -9.20 8.14 1.96
CA GLN A 573 -10.41 8.30 2.75
C GLN A 573 -10.77 7.03 3.53
N PHE A 574 -10.67 5.86 2.89
CA PHE A 574 -10.91 4.57 3.55
C PHE A 574 -9.93 4.31 4.68
N PHE A 575 -8.64 4.61 4.47
CA PHE A 575 -7.61 4.51 5.52
C PHE A 575 -7.97 5.38 6.73
N ASN A 576 -8.31 6.65 6.52
CA ASN A 576 -8.64 7.57 7.60
C ASN A 576 -9.93 7.19 8.34
N LYS A 577 -11.00 6.84 7.59
CA LYS A 577 -12.27 6.39 8.16
C LYS A 577 -12.11 5.13 8.99
N LEU A 578 -11.35 4.15 8.49
CA LEU A 578 -11.12 2.90 9.18
C LEU A 578 -10.26 3.11 10.44
N SER A 579 -9.25 3.98 10.39
CA SER A 579 -8.45 4.37 11.56
C SER A 579 -9.32 5.02 12.64
N ALA A 580 -10.12 6.03 12.29
CA ALA A 580 -11.04 6.69 13.23
C ALA A 580 -12.09 5.72 13.80
N TYR A 581 -12.60 4.80 12.96
CA TYR A 581 -13.52 3.76 13.37
C TYR A 581 -12.92 2.82 14.42
N PHE A 582 -11.70 2.32 14.21
CA PHE A 582 -11.04 1.46 15.20
C PHE A 582 -10.77 2.20 16.53
N VAL A 583 -10.34 3.47 16.48
CA VAL A 583 -10.20 4.30 17.69
C VAL A 583 -11.54 4.40 18.44
N LYS A 584 -12.63 4.73 17.71
CA LYS A 584 -13.97 4.79 18.28
C LYS A 584 -14.41 3.46 18.88
N LYS A 585 -14.17 2.34 18.19
CA LYS A 585 -14.54 1.00 18.66
C LYS A 585 -13.80 0.64 19.95
N ILE A 586 -12.48 0.87 20.03
CA ILE A 586 -11.71 0.65 21.25
C ILE A 586 -12.26 1.51 22.40
N LEU A 587 -12.52 2.80 22.17
CA LEU A 587 -13.04 3.71 23.20
C LEU A 587 -14.51 3.45 23.59
N SER A 588 -15.25 2.69 22.77
CA SER A 588 -16.62 2.26 23.10
C SER A 588 -16.67 1.04 24.02
N GLN A 589 -15.54 0.32 24.16
CA GLN A 589 -15.46 -0.85 25.02
C GLN A 589 -15.55 -0.48 26.51
N PRO A 590 -16.09 -1.37 27.36
CA PRO A 590 -16.07 -1.16 28.80
C PRO A 590 -14.62 -1.18 29.32
N SER A 591 -14.37 -0.47 30.42
CA SER A 591 -13.00 -0.25 30.94
C SER A 591 -12.22 -1.55 31.22
N ASN A 592 -12.92 -2.64 31.56
CA ASN A 592 -12.32 -3.96 31.78
C ASN A 592 -11.99 -4.73 30.48
N ASN A 593 -12.60 -4.37 29.35
CA ASN A 593 -12.38 -5.03 28.05
C ASN A 593 -11.38 -4.29 27.15
N ILE A 594 -10.93 -3.08 27.53
CA ILE A 594 -9.94 -2.31 26.76
C ILE A 594 -8.66 -3.12 26.51
N LYS A 595 -8.18 -3.86 27.52
CA LYS A 595 -7.03 -4.77 27.35
C LYS A 595 -7.28 -5.78 26.22
N ASN A 596 -8.46 -6.41 26.19
CA ASN A 596 -8.80 -7.40 25.18
C ASN A 596 -8.87 -6.78 23.78
N ALA A 597 -9.37 -5.54 23.68
CA ALA A 597 -9.40 -4.78 22.43
C ALA A 597 -7.99 -4.41 21.94
N LEU A 598 -7.07 -4.03 22.84
CA LEU A 598 -5.67 -3.81 22.48
C LEU A 598 -4.99 -5.12 22.01
N GLN A 599 -5.28 -6.24 22.67
CA GLN A 599 -4.79 -7.56 22.24
C GLN A 599 -5.33 -7.94 20.85
N PHE A 600 -6.61 -7.63 20.56
CA PHE A 600 -7.22 -7.84 19.25
C PHE A 600 -6.48 -7.07 18.16
N MET A 601 -6.15 -5.80 18.40
CA MET A 601 -5.40 -4.99 17.42
C MET A 601 -4.00 -5.58 17.16
N LEU A 602 -3.32 -6.10 18.18
CA LEU A 602 -2.02 -6.75 18.00
C LEU A 602 -2.12 -8.08 17.24
N GLU A 603 -3.16 -8.88 17.50
CA GLU A 603 -3.44 -10.12 16.75
C GLU A 603 -3.76 -9.82 15.28
N LEU A 604 -4.53 -8.77 15.01
CA LEU A 604 -4.84 -8.30 13.67
C LEU A 604 -3.59 -7.78 12.94
N ALA A 605 -2.73 -7.01 13.62
CA ALA A 605 -1.46 -6.56 13.07
C ALA A 605 -0.54 -7.73 12.68
N HIS A 606 -0.46 -8.75 13.54
CA HIS A 606 0.31 -9.95 13.27
C HIS A 606 -0.21 -10.69 12.02
N GLU A 607 -1.53 -10.90 11.92
CA GLU A 607 -2.15 -11.60 10.79
C GLU A 607 -2.02 -10.81 9.46
N LEU A 608 -2.01 -9.48 9.52
CA LEU A 608 -1.78 -8.62 8.35
C LEU A 608 -0.34 -8.74 7.82
N CYS A 609 0.63 -9.00 8.69
CA CYS A 609 2.05 -9.06 8.36
C CYS A 609 2.67 -10.46 8.52
N LEU A 610 1.91 -11.53 8.28
CA LEU A 610 2.45 -12.89 8.26
C LEU A 610 3.43 -13.08 7.10
N LEU A 611 4.72 -13.26 7.44
CA LEU A 611 5.80 -13.46 6.47
C LEU A 611 6.03 -14.96 6.17
N ASP A 612 5.74 -15.83 7.13
CA ASP A 612 5.85 -17.29 6.95
C ASP A 612 4.82 -17.82 5.93
N GLY A 613 5.30 -18.21 4.75
CA GLY A 613 4.47 -18.75 3.67
C GLY A 613 3.82 -17.71 2.75
N GLU A 614 4.26 -16.45 2.84
CA GLU A 614 3.99 -15.29 1.96
C GLU A 614 2.62 -15.26 1.24
N LYS A 615 1.62 -14.72 1.95
CA LYS A 615 0.24 -14.48 1.46
C LYS A 615 -0.10 -12.99 1.43
N TYR A 616 0.69 -12.19 0.71
CA TYR A 616 0.52 -10.74 0.57
C TYR A 616 0.52 -9.97 1.91
N PRO A 617 1.67 -9.84 2.60
CA PRO A 617 1.79 -9.00 3.77
C PRO A 617 1.30 -7.57 3.48
N ASP A 618 0.38 -7.06 4.29
CA ASP A 618 -0.28 -5.77 4.06
C ASP A 618 0.30 -4.69 4.95
N LEU A 619 1.36 -4.02 4.47
CA LEU A 619 1.98 -2.94 5.22
C LEU A 619 1.15 -1.65 5.25
N ASN A 620 0.20 -1.52 4.32
CA ASN A 620 -0.72 -0.38 4.33
C ASN A 620 -1.62 -0.43 5.56
N HIS A 621 -2.29 -1.56 5.79
CA HIS A 621 -3.12 -1.73 6.97
C HIS A 621 -2.33 -1.95 8.25
N LEU A 622 -1.10 -2.48 8.18
CA LEU A 622 -0.23 -2.52 9.35
C LEU A 622 0.09 -1.13 9.88
N MET A 623 0.41 -0.18 8.99
CA MET A 623 0.57 1.23 9.34
C MET A 623 -0.71 1.81 9.95
N LEU A 624 -1.88 1.41 9.43
CA LEU A 624 -3.17 1.80 10.01
C LEU A 624 -3.30 1.34 11.46
N ILE A 625 -3.04 0.06 11.75
CA ILE A 625 -3.13 -0.48 13.12
C ILE A 625 -2.16 0.25 14.06
N CYS A 626 -0.92 0.48 13.63
CA CYS A 626 0.04 1.26 14.41
C CYS A 626 -0.45 2.69 14.67
N SER A 627 -1.05 3.35 13.67
CA SER A 627 -1.62 4.70 13.82
C SER A 627 -2.78 4.75 14.82
N VAL A 628 -3.59 3.70 14.90
CA VAL A 628 -4.68 3.58 15.88
C VAL A 628 -4.12 3.44 17.30
N LEU A 629 -3.14 2.57 17.49
CA LEU A 629 -2.52 2.33 18.81
C LEU A 629 -1.73 3.55 19.31
N ASN A 630 -1.12 4.31 18.39
CA ASN A 630 -0.41 5.56 18.66
C ASN A 630 -1.31 6.81 18.67
N ASN A 631 -2.62 6.66 18.54
CA ASN A 631 -3.54 7.80 18.65
C ASN A 631 -3.51 8.36 20.08
N ASN A 632 -3.46 9.69 20.23
CA ASN A 632 -3.40 10.37 21.53
C ASN A 632 -4.53 9.94 22.49
N ASN A 633 -5.72 9.66 21.96
CA ASN A 633 -6.88 9.22 22.74
C ASN A 633 -6.71 7.79 23.27
N ILE A 634 -5.91 6.96 22.60
CA ILE A 634 -5.60 5.59 23.02
C ILE A 634 -4.37 5.58 23.91
N LEU A 635 -3.27 6.24 23.53
CA LEU A 635 -2.00 6.27 24.28
C LEU A 635 -2.16 6.77 25.72
N ARG A 636 -3.11 7.67 25.98
CA ARG A 636 -3.37 8.15 27.34
C ARG A 636 -3.94 7.10 28.29
N LEU A 637 -4.45 5.97 27.78
CA LEU A 637 -4.95 4.84 28.55
C LEU A 637 -3.80 3.98 29.10
N SER A 638 -2.81 4.63 29.74
CA SER A 638 -1.57 4.01 30.23
C SER A 638 -1.81 2.77 31.09
N ASN A 639 -2.85 2.81 31.93
CA ASN A 639 -3.21 1.70 32.81
C ASN A 639 -3.58 0.46 32.01
N SER A 640 -4.22 0.61 30.84
CA SER A 640 -4.59 -0.51 29.98
C SER A 640 -3.38 -1.13 29.29
N PHE A 641 -2.39 -0.33 28.89
CA PHE A 641 -1.12 -0.82 28.32
C PHE A 641 -0.26 -1.54 29.37
N GLU A 642 -0.27 -1.09 30.62
CA GLU A 642 0.43 -1.77 31.72
C GLU A 642 -0.10 -3.19 31.98
N LEU A 643 -1.39 -3.43 31.71
CA LEU A 643 -2.00 -4.75 31.82
C LEU A 643 -1.59 -5.74 30.72
N LEU A 644 -0.96 -5.28 29.65
CA LEU A 644 -0.41 -6.15 28.60
C LEU A 644 0.79 -6.94 29.14
N SER A 645 0.92 -8.18 28.69
CA SER A 645 2.06 -9.03 29.02
C SER A 645 3.37 -8.51 28.42
N SER A 646 4.51 -8.94 28.96
CA SER A 646 5.84 -8.59 28.41
C SER A 646 5.97 -8.97 26.92
N LYS A 647 5.41 -10.12 26.50
CA LYS A 647 5.40 -10.54 25.09
C LYS A 647 4.59 -9.58 24.21
N GLU A 648 3.43 -9.12 24.68
CA GLU A 648 2.57 -8.20 23.93
C GLU A 648 3.18 -6.80 23.82
N ARG A 649 3.82 -6.30 24.88
CA ARG A 649 4.54 -5.01 24.81
C ARG A 649 5.73 -5.08 23.85
N LYS A 650 6.43 -6.22 23.78
CA LYS A 650 7.46 -6.45 22.77
C LYS A 650 6.89 -6.50 21.36
N ALA A 651 5.76 -7.17 21.14
CA ALA A 651 5.08 -7.19 19.85
C ALA A 651 4.65 -5.79 19.40
N LEU A 652 4.15 -4.96 20.32
CA LEU A 652 3.85 -3.55 20.04
C LEU A 652 5.11 -2.76 19.62
N ALA A 653 6.22 -2.93 20.35
CA ALA A 653 7.48 -2.28 20.01
C ALA A 653 8.04 -2.76 18.65
N GLU A 654 7.91 -4.05 18.32
CA GLU A 654 8.27 -4.59 17.01
C GLU A 654 7.39 -4.01 15.88
N LEU A 655 6.08 -3.89 16.11
CA LEU A 655 5.15 -3.23 15.19
C LEU A 655 5.59 -1.78 14.91
N GLU A 656 5.82 -0.99 15.96
CA GLU A 656 6.28 0.40 15.85
C GLU A 656 7.62 0.51 15.12
N HIS A 657 8.57 -0.38 15.43
CA HIS A 657 9.88 -0.40 14.79
C HIS A 657 9.77 -0.76 13.30
N MET A 658 8.89 -1.69 12.92
CA MET A 658 8.72 -2.15 11.54
C MET A 658 8.13 -1.06 10.65
N VAL A 659 7.13 -0.33 11.14
CA VAL A 659 6.48 0.78 10.41
C VAL A 659 7.11 2.15 10.68
N SER A 660 8.25 2.18 11.38
CA SER A 660 8.93 3.42 11.70
C SER A 660 9.27 4.24 10.46
N LYS A 661 9.21 5.58 10.60
CA LYS A 661 9.67 6.53 9.57
C LYS A 661 11.17 6.79 9.64
N GLU A 662 11.85 6.30 10.68
CA GLU A 662 13.29 6.46 10.86
C GLU A 662 14.09 5.89 9.69
N SER A 663 15.23 6.52 9.38
CA SER A 663 16.11 6.13 8.27
C SER A 663 15.35 5.93 6.95
N ASN A 664 14.38 6.81 6.67
CA ASN A 664 13.52 6.76 5.48
C ASN A 664 12.73 5.44 5.36
N SER A 665 12.07 5.04 6.44
CA SER A 665 11.25 3.82 6.48
C SER A 665 12.01 2.55 6.09
N LYS A 666 13.24 2.43 6.60
CA LYS A 666 14.18 1.33 6.30
C LYS A 666 13.51 -0.04 6.32
N TRP A 667 12.76 -0.35 7.37
CA TRP A 667 12.22 -1.70 7.59
C TRP A 667 11.04 -2.03 6.68
N MET A 668 10.08 -1.13 6.48
CA MET A 668 9.05 -1.33 5.44
C MET A 668 9.68 -1.54 4.06
N ARG A 669 10.71 -0.76 3.71
CA ARG A 669 11.44 -0.93 2.45
C ARG A 669 12.17 -2.27 2.37
N GLU A 670 12.70 -2.75 3.49
CA GLU A 670 13.35 -4.05 3.57
C GLU A 670 12.36 -5.21 3.42
N VAL A 671 11.18 -5.14 4.06
CA VAL A 671 10.09 -6.10 3.84
C VAL A 671 9.71 -6.10 2.36
N TYR A 672 9.49 -4.92 1.76
CA TYR A 672 9.21 -4.85 0.33
C TYR A 672 10.30 -5.50 -0.49
N ARG A 673 11.58 -5.29 -0.14
CA ARG A 673 12.74 -5.82 -0.87
C ARG A 673 12.80 -7.35 -0.81
N LEU A 674 12.62 -7.91 0.37
CA LEU A 674 12.72 -9.35 0.67
C LEU A 674 11.52 -10.13 0.13
N TYR A 675 10.31 -9.57 0.26
CA TYR A 675 9.05 -10.26 -0.01
C TYR A 675 8.29 -9.60 -1.15
N ARG A 676 8.22 -10.31 -2.28
CA ARG A 676 7.71 -9.74 -3.55
C ARG A 676 6.19 -9.50 -3.55
N THR A 677 5.43 -10.30 -2.81
CA THR A 677 3.96 -10.21 -2.74
C THR A 677 3.49 -9.16 -1.75
N THR A 678 4.38 -8.50 -1.01
CA THR A 678 4.00 -7.47 -0.05
C THR A 678 3.20 -6.35 -0.72
N LEU A 679 2.13 -5.92 -0.06
CA LEU A 679 1.31 -4.78 -0.44
C LEU A 679 1.86 -3.51 0.26
N PRO A 680 2.42 -2.55 -0.50
CA PRO A 680 3.05 -1.39 0.11
C PRO A 680 2.08 -0.42 0.75
N PHE A 681 2.55 0.24 1.80
CA PHE A 681 1.94 1.44 2.34
C PHE A 681 1.98 2.57 1.32
N LEU A 682 0.79 3.02 0.90
CA LEU A 682 0.61 4.04 -0.13
C LEU A 682 1.33 5.35 0.23
N GLY A 683 1.37 5.73 1.50
CA GLY A 683 1.99 6.98 1.94
C GLY A 683 3.49 7.09 1.59
N ILE A 684 4.24 5.98 1.59
CA ILE A 684 5.66 5.99 1.16
C ILE A 684 5.75 6.24 -0.34
N ILE A 685 4.90 5.60 -1.14
CA ILE A 685 4.90 5.78 -2.59
C ILE A 685 4.57 7.23 -2.93
N LEU A 686 3.51 7.80 -2.35
CA LEU A 686 3.13 9.20 -2.58
C LEU A 686 4.23 10.18 -2.14
N THR A 687 4.89 9.90 -1.01
CA THR A 687 6.03 10.71 -0.53
C THR A 687 7.19 10.64 -1.52
N ASP A 688 7.58 9.43 -1.94
CA ASP A 688 8.66 9.22 -2.91
C ASP A 688 8.35 9.96 -4.24
N VAL A 689 7.12 9.88 -4.75
CA VAL A 689 6.70 10.56 -5.98
C VAL A 689 6.70 12.08 -5.81
N THR A 690 6.30 12.60 -4.65
CA THR A 690 6.33 14.05 -4.36
C THR A 690 7.77 14.55 -4.40
N PHE A 691 8.69 13.89 -3.68
CA PHE A 691 10.11 14.26 -3.70
C PHE A 691 10.75 14.10 -5.08
N ALA A 692 10.37 13.07 -5.84
CA ALA A 692 10.82 12.88 -7.22
C ALA A 692 10.30 13.98 -8.16
N THR A 693 9.07 14.46 -7.93
CA THR A 693 8.44 15.51 -8.73
C THR A 693 9.07 16.87 -8.45
N ASP A 694 9.16 17.24 -7.17
CA ASP A 694 9.58 18.57 -6.71
C ASP A 694 11.10 18.73 -6.68
N GLY A 695 11.83 17.65 -6.41
CA GLY A 695 13.30 17.66 -6.33
C GLY A 695 14.00 17.67 -7.69
N ASN A 696 13.28 17.45 -8.80
CA ASN A 696 13.85 17.38 -10.15
C ASN A 696 13.32 18.52 -11.04
N HIS A 697 14.20 19.47 -11.37
CA HIS A 697 13.85 20.63 -12.20
C HIS A 697 13.65 20.28 -13.68
N TYR A 698 14.37 19.30 -14.21
CA TYR A 698 14.27 18.89 -15.62
C TYR A 698 13.18 17.82 -15.83
N PRO A 699 12.32 17.94 -16.87
CA PRO A 699 11.24 16.99 -17.11
C PRO A 699 11.69 15.53 -17.22
N LEU A 700 12.82 15.25 -17.89
CA LEU A 700 13.30 13.87 -18.05
C LEU A 700 13.82 13.26 -16.75
N SER A 701 14.61 13.99 -15.96
CA SER A 701 15.08 13.53 -14.66
C SER A 701 13.90 13.28 -13.71
N ARG A 702 12.86 14.12 -13.81
CA ARG A 702 11.59 13.92 -13.11
C ARG A 702 10.88 12.63 -13.55
N PHE A 703 10.67 12.42 -14.85
CA PHE A 703 10.02 11.20 -15.35
C PHE A 703 10.82 9.95 -14.99
N GLU A 704 12.14 10.01 -15.05
CA GLU A 704 13.03 8.93 -14.64
C GLU A 704 12.85 8.56 -13.17
N ALA A 705 12.90 9.54 -12.27
CA ALA A 705 12.73 9.32 -10.84
C ALA A 705 11.33 8.78 -10.49
N VAL A 706 10.27 9.40 -11.04
CA VAL A 706 8.89 8.97 -10.83
C VAL A 706 8.66 7.57 -11.41
N GLY A 707 9.12 7.31 -12.63
CA GLY A 707 9.00 6.00 -13.27
C GLY A 707 9.68 4.89 -12.49
N GLY A 708 10.90 5.12 -11.96
CA GLY A 708 11.59 4.13 -11.12
C GLY A 708 10.82 3.78 -9.83
N ILE A 709 10.02 4.71 -9.29
CA ILE A 709 9.11 4.43 -8.16
C ILE A 709 7.89 3.63 -8.63
N LEU A 710 7.28 4.04 -9.74
CA LEU A 710 6.06 3.43 -10.29
C LEU A 710 6.28 2.04 -10.90
N MET A 711 7.51 1.67 -11.25
CA MET A 711 7.85 0.29 -11.63
C MET A 711 7.38 -0.70 -10.56
N ARG A 712 7.52 -0.35 -9.27
CA ARG A 712 7.07 -1.18 -8.15
C ARG A 712 5.55 -1.37 -8.14
N VAL A 713 4.79 -0.33 -8.50
CA VAL A 713 3.34 -0.43 -8.63
C VAL A 713 2.99 -1.43 -9.73
N LEU A 714 3.64 -1.34 -10.89
CA LEU A 714 3.43 -2.30 -11.99
C LEU A 714 3.87 -3.74 -11.64
N GLU A 715 4.93 -3.93 -10.86
CA GLU A 715 5.33 -5.25 -10.33
C GLU A 715 4.16 -5.90 -9.56
N ILE A 716 3.51 -5.12 -8.69
CA ILE A 716 2.37 -5.59 -7.90
C ILE A 716 1.15 -5.83 -8.78
N LYS A 717 0.84 -4.93 -9.73
CA LYS A 717 -0.28 -5.12 -10.67
C LYS A 717 -0.11 -6.40 -11.49
N THR A 718 1.12 -6.70 -11.93
CA THR A 718 1.45 -7.93 -12.67
C THR A 718 1.10 -9.19 -11.88
N LEU A 719 1.19 -9.14 -10.53
CA LEU A 719 0.83 -10.24 -9.63
C LEU A 719 -0.67 -10.30 -9.32
N LEU A 720 -1.35 -9.14 -9.30
CA LEU A 720 -2.72 -9.03 -8.81
C LEU A 720 -3.79 -9.06 -9.90
N ASN A 721 -3.54 -8.56 -11.12
CA ASN A 721 -4.59 -8.32 -12.11
C ASN A 721 -5.45 -9.54 -12.48
N ASN A 722 -4.89 -10.76 -12.41
CA ASN A 722 -5.63 -11.99 -12.75
C ASN A 722 -6.26 -12.67 -11.52
N LYS A 723 -6.20 -12.05 -10.33
CA LYS A 723 -6.76 -12.60 -9.10
C LYS A 723 -8.14 -11.99 -8.83
N TYR A 724 -9.18 -12.83 -8.84
CA TYR A 724 -10.49 -12.43 -8.37
C TYR A 724 -10.45 -12.11 -6.87
N SER A 725 -10.77 -10.86 -6.51
CA SER A 725 -10.75 -10.37 -5.13
C SER A 725 -12.06 -9.65 -4.84
N ARG A 726 -12.85 -10.16 -3.89
CA ARG A 726 -14.11 -9.53 -3.46
C ARG A 726 -14.30 -9.70 -1.96
N ASN A 727 -14.68 -8.62 -1.30
CA ASN A 727 -15.02 -8.61 0.12
C ASN A 727 -16.22 -9.53 0.39
N THR A 728 -16.11 -10.40 1.40
CA THR A 728 -17.21 -11.24 1.89
C THR A 728 -18.15 -10.48 2.83
N THR A 729 -17.69 -9.33 3.32
CA THR A 729 -18.44 -8.42 4.19
C THR A 729 -18.87 -7.14 3.45
N ASP A 730 -19.72 -6.35 4.10
CA ASP A 730 -20.17 -5.03 3.62
C ASP A 730 -19.11 -3.93 3.80
N LEU A 731 -17.84 -4.27 4.05
CA LEU A 731 -16.76 -3.34 4.40
C LEU A 731 -16.66 -2.10 3.50
N GLN A 732 -16.77 -2.25 2.18
CA GLN A 732 -16.70 -1.10 1.27
C GLN A 732 -17.92 -0.17 1.43
N ASP A 733 -19.12 -0.73 1.55
CA ASP A 733 -20.36 0.03 1.73
C ASP A 733 -20.43 0.65 3.12
N PHE A 734 -19.96 -0.08 4.12
CA PHE A 734 -19.75 0.40 5.48
C PHE A 734 -18.84 1.64 5.49
N LEU A 735 -17.70 1.59 4.80
CA LEU A 735 -16.77 2.73 4.72
C LEU A 735 -17.33 3.91 3.90
N ASN A 736 -18.07 3.63 2.83
CA ASN A 736 -18.76 4.67 2.06
C ASN A 736 -19.76 5.44 2.93
N ASN A 737 -20.54 4.73 3.75
CA ASN A 737 -21.60 5.26 4.60
C ASN A 737 -21.14 5.65 6.02
N CYS A 738 -19.87 5.44 6.37
CA CYS A 738 -19.34 5.75 7.69
C CYS A 738 -19.37 7.27 7.94
N LEU A 739 -20.12 7.67 8.98
CA LEU A 739 -20.23 9.06 9.42
C LEU A 739 -18.89 9.59 9.93
N GLU A 740 -18.64 10.87 9.70
CA GLU A 740 -17.47 11.55 10.26
C GLU A 740 -17.48 11.47 11.79
N ILE A 741 -16.34 11.10 12.35
CA ILE A 741 -16.17 10.91 13.79
C ILE A 741 -15.45 12.15 14.32
N SER A 742 -16.11 12.89 15.21
CA SER A 742 -15.53 14.08 15.84
C SER A 742 -14.35 13.71 16.74
N GLU A 743 -13.22 14.42 16.60
CA GLU A 743 -12.05 14.24 17.47
C GLU A 743 -12.36 14.61 18.92
N ASP A 744 -13.19 15.63 19.15
CA ASP A 744 -13.63 16.05 20.49
C ASP A 744 -14.42 14.93 21.18
N ASP A 745 -15.30 14.25 20.45
CA ASP A 745 -16.07 13.13 20.99
C ASP A 745 -15.18 11.94 21.37
N LEU A 746 -14.15 11.65 20.57
CA LEU A 746 -13.16 10.62 20.89
C LEU A 746 -12.35 11.00 22.12
N TYR A 747 -11.96 12.27 22.25
CA TYR A 747 -11.23 12.76 23.41
C TYR A 747 -12.06 12.60 24.69
N LEU A 748 -13.33 13.02 24.65
CA LEU A 748 -14.26 12.85 25.76
C LEU A 748 -14.50 11.38 26.09
N ALA A 749 -14.65 10.50 25.10
CA ALA A 749 -14.78 9.06 25.32
C ALA A 749 -13.57 8.47 26.03
N SER A 750 -12.36 8.89 25.67
CA SER A 750 -11.13 8.48 26.36
C SER A 750 -11.07 8.97 27.81
N LEU A 751 -11.48 10.21 28.08
CA LEU A 751 -11.55 10.75 29.44
C LEU A 751 -12.52 9.97 30.34
N ARG A 752 -13.61 9.44 29.79
CA ARG A 752 -14.57 8.61 30.54
C ARG A 752 -13.96 7.28 30.99
N ILE A 753 -13.08 6.68 30.19
CA ILE A 753 -12.38 5.43 30.54
C ILE A 753 -11.29 5.71 31.58
N GLN A 754 -10.46 6.72 31.35
CA GLN A 754 -9.38 7.09 32.25
C GLN A 754 -9.40 8.62 32.50
N PRO A 755 -9.98 9.10 33.62
CA PRO A 755 -9.99 10.52 33.95
C PRO A 755 -8.57 11.10 34.13
N ARG A 756 -8.40 12.43 34.05
CA ARG A 756 -7.11 13.04 34.40
C ARG A 756 -6.89 12.91 35.91
N LYS A 757 -5.62 12.85 36.34
CA LYS A 757 -5.27 12.78 37.78
C LYS A 757 -5.81 13.96 38.59
N GLY A 758 -6.03 15.12 37.96
CA GLY A 758 -6.60 16.32 38.56
C GLY A 758 -8.14 16.43 38.47
N ASP A 759 -8.82 15.52 37.77
CA ASP A 759 -10.28 15.56 37.58
C ASP A 759 -11.00 14.98 38.80
N VAL A 760 -10.78 15.61 39.96
CA VAL A 760 -11.36 15.18 41.24
C VAL A 760 -12.09 16.36 41.87
N LEU A 761 -13.35 16.15 42.22
CA LEU A 761 -14.14 17.08 42.99
C LEU A 761 -13.84 16.86 44.48
N ASN A 762 -13.17 17.82 45.11
CA ASN A 762 -12.90 17.77 46.54
C ASN A 762 -14.04 18.45 47.33
N LEU A 763 -14.84 17.67 48.07
CA LEU A 763 -15.90 18.19 48.93
C LEU A 763 -15.40 18.55 50.34
N ASP A 764 -14.17 18.18 50.70
CA ASP A 764 -13.59 18.42 52.03
C ASP A 764 -12.80 19.75 52.12
N GLU A 765 -12.66 20.47 51.01
CA GLU A 765 -11.93 21.74 50.93
C GLU A 765 -12.68 22.87 51.67
N PRO A 766 -12.08 23.55 52.67
CA PRO A 766 -12.80 24.40 53.62
C PRO A 766 -13.21 25.80 53.11
N SER A 767 -13.29 26.05 51.79
CA SER A 767 -13.29 27.44 51.27
C SER A 767 -14.22 27.79 50.09
N LYS A 768 -15.20 26.96 49.69
CA LYS A 768 -16.02 27.25 48.50
C LYS A 768 -17.52 27.33 48.78
N ASP A 769 -18.13 28.44 48.36
CA ASP A 769 -19.58 28.63 48.27
C ASP A 769 -20.22 27.53 47.42
N TRP A 770 -21.43 27.07 47.80
CA TRP A 770 -22.15 26.01 47.09
C TRP A 770 -22.43 26.33 45.63
N GLN A 771 -22.69 27.60 45.32
CA GLN A 771 -22.84 28.10 43.97
C GLN A 771 -21.60 27.78 43.13
N PHE A 772 -20.41 28.06 43.68
CA PHE A 772 -19.14 27.79 43.01
C PHE A 772 -18.92 26.29 42.77
N ILE A 773 -19.27 25.43 43.73
CA ILE A 773 -19.12 23.97 43.57
C ILE A 773 -20.04 23.43 42.45
N LEU A 774 -21.30 23.87 42.42
CA LEU A 774 -22.26 23.45 41.41
C LEU A 774 -21.92 24.03 40.03
N ASP A 775 -21.54 25.30 39.95
CA ASP A 775 -21.12 25.96 38.72
C ASP A 775 -19.84 25.32 38.16
N HIS A 776 -18.86 25.03 39.03
CA HIS A 776 -17.64 24.31 38.66
C HIS A 776 -17.95 22.91 38.14
N LEU A 777 -18.87 22.17 38.77
CA LEU A 777 -19.29 20.85 38.32
C LEU A 777 -19.97 20.91 36.94
N ASN A 778 -20.87 21.87 36.76
CA ASN A 778 -21.62 22.05 35.52
C ASN A 778 -20.70 22.49 34.36
N GLN A 779 -19.90 23.53 34.57
CA GLN A 779 -19.05 24.11 33.53
C GLN A 779 -17.89 23.19 33.12
N ASN A 780 -17.19 22.58 34.09
CA ASN A 780 -15.96 21.85 33.78
C ASN A 780 -16.20 20.36 33.47
N PHE A 781 -17.30 19.76 33.96
CA PHE A 781 -17.54 18.32 33.81
C PHE A 781 -18.85 18.00 33.08
N LEU A 782 -20.01 18.42 33.60
CA LEU A 782 -21.31 17.94 33.11
C LEU A 782 -21.69 18.49 31.73
N ASN A 783 -21.29 19.72 31.41
CA ASN A 783 -21.43 20.27 30.05
C ASN A 783 -20.65 19.46 29.02
N ASN A 784 -19.51 18.89 29.42
CA ASN A 784 -18.66 18.03 28.59
C ASN A 784 -19.06 16.55 28.68
N ASN A 785 -20.20 16.21 29.29
CA ASN A 785 -20.67 14.83 29.49
C ASN A 785 -19.65 13.95 30.27
N LEU A 786 -18.99 14.54 31.28
CA LEU A 786 -18.04 13.87 32.17
C LEU A 786 -18.57 13.85 33.62
N ILE A 787 -18.21 12.81 34.37
CA ILE A 787 -18.52 12.66 35.79
C ILE A 787 -17.20 12.49 36.57
N PRO A 788 -16.80 13.46 37.42
CA PRO A 788 -15.55 13.40 38.16
C PRO A 788 -15.61 12.42 39.34
N ALA A 789 -14.45 11.97 39.79
CA ALA A 789 -14.33 11.30 41.09
C ALA A 789 -14.51 12.31 42.23
N VAL A 790 -14.90 11.84 43.42
CA VAL A 790 -15.20 12.72 44.56
C VAL A 790 -14.36 12.37 45.77
N ILE A 791 -13.70 13.36 46.38
CA ILE A 791 -13.11 13.22 47.70
C ILE A 791 -14.16 13.63 48.74
N TYR A 792 -14.49 12.72 49.65
CA TYR A 792 -15.34 13.00 50.80
C TYR A 792 -14.83 12.26 52.03
N LYS A 793 -14.66 12.97 53.15
CA LYS A 793 -14.03 12.50 54.39
C LYS A 793 -12.64 11.86 54.17
N GLY A 794 -11.81 12.46 53.31
CA GLY A 794 -10.46 12.00 53.02
C GLY A 794 -10.37 10.71 52.19
N GLN A 795 -11.50 10.19 51.67
CA GLN A 795 -11.53 9.02 50.78
C GLN A 795 -11.95 9.43 49.36
N ILE A 796 -11.29 8.85 48.36
CA ILE A 796 -11.65 9.00 46.94
C ILE A 796 -12.75 8.00 46.59
N HIS A 797 -13.88 8.51 46.14
CA HIS A 797 -15.01 7.75 45.66
C HIS A 797 -15.12 7.80 44.13
N PRO A 798 -15.53 6.69 43.47
CA PRO A 798 -15.65 6.63 42.02
C PRO A 798 -16.81 7.51 41.51
N PRO A 799 -16.80 7.88 40.21
CA PRO A 799 -17.82 8.73 39.58
C PRO A 799 -19.27 8.33 39.87
N ILE A 800 -19.55 7.03 39.95
CA ILE A 800 -20.88 6.46 40.27
C ILE A 800 -21.42 6.94 41.62
N GLN A 801 -20.54 7.21 42.58
CA GLN A 801 -20.92 7.62 43.94
C GLN A 801 -21.06 9.14 44.08
N LEU A 802 -20.78 9.94 43.04
CA LEU A 802 -20.86 11.41 43.07
C LEU A 802 -22.23 11.89 43.54
N ALA A 803 -23.31 11.45 42.91
CA ALA A 803 -24.67 11.86 43.26
C ALA A 803 -25.02 11.53 44.72
N ASN A 804 -24.67 10.32 45.18
CA ASN A 804 -24.90 9.90 46.56
C ASN A 804 -24.12 10.74 47.58
N ARG A 805 -22.87 11.10 47.27
CA ARG A 805 -22.00 11.87 48.16
C ARG A 805 -22.38 13.34 48.18
N LEU A 806 -22.72 13.93 47.04
CA LEU A 806 -23.27 15.29 46.95
C LEU A 806 -24.53 15.42 47.81
N ILE A 807 -25.48 14.50 47.67
CA ILE A 807 -26.71 14.52 48.48
C ILE A 807 -26.41 14.36 49.96
N SER A 808 -25.55 13.40 50.34
CA SER A 808 -25.20 13.18 51.75
C SER A 808 -24.49 14.38 52.39
N TYR A 809 -23.65 15.08 51.63
CA TYR A 809 -22.98 16.29 52.06
C TYR A 809 -23.97 17.46 52.20
N PHE A 810 -24.87 17.63 51.22
CA PHE A 810 -25.90 18.65 51.22
C PHE A 810 -26.92 18.46 52.35
N SER A 811 -27.35 17.22 52.62
CA SER A 811 -28.22 16.89 53.77
C SER A 811 -27.57 17.31 55.09
N ARG A 812 -26.27 17.07 55.26
CA ARG A 812 -25.53 17.44 56.48
C ARG A 812 -25.34 18.95 56.61
N TYR A 813 -25.16 19.65 55.49
CA TYR A 813 -25.09 21.12 55.46
C TYR A 813 -26.43 21.74 55.88
N ILE A 814 -27.55 21.22 55.37
CA ILE A 814 -28.90 21.62 55.79
C ILE A 814 -29.12 21.33 57.29
N GLU A 815 -28.72 20.15 57.79
CA GLU A 815 -28.83 19.82 59.21
C GLU A 815 -28.03 20.79 60.11
N ASN A 816 -26.80 21.15 59.71
CA ASN A 816 -25.97 22.11 60.44
C ASN A 816 -26.57 23.53 60.41
N LEU A 817 -27.08 23.97 59.26
CA LEU A 817 -27.78 25.26 59.15
C LEU A 817 -29.05 25.28 60.02
N ASN A 818 -29.87 24.23 59.95
CA ASN A 818 -31.06 24.10 60.78
C ASN A 818 -30.74 24.08 62.28
N LYS A 819 -29.58 23.51 62.66
CA LYS A 819 -29.09 23.54 64.04
C LYS A 819 -28.65 24.95 64.46
N ALA A 820 -27.91 25.67 63.61
CA ALA A 820 -27.51 27.05 63.86
C ALA A 820 -28.74 28.00 63.96
N VAL A 821 -29.76 27.79 63.13
CA VAL A 821 -31.05 28.52 63.19
C VAL A 821 -31.80 28.21 64.49
N LYS A 822 -31.77 26.97 64.98
CA LYS A 822 -32.35 26.61 66.29
C LYS A 822 -31.61 27.25 67.45
N GLU A 823 -30.27 27.30 67.41
CA GLU A 823 -29.43 27.92 68.44
C GLU A 823 -29.60 29.46 68.46
N LEU A 824 -29.90 30.09 67.32
CA LEU A 824 -30.21 31.53 67.22
C LEU A 824 -31.62 31.89 67.71
N ASN A 825 -32.59 30.98 67.62
CA ASN A 825 -33.96 31.20 68.07
C ASN A 825 -34.14 31.17 69.61
N GLU A 826 -33.07 30.92 70.37
CA GLU A 826 -33.06 30.98 71.84
C GLU A 826 -32.60 32.35 72.40
N ALA A 827 -32.28 33.33 71.55
CA ALA A 827 -31.97 34.71 71.97
C ALA A 827 -33.14 35.67 71.66
N GLU A 828 -33.70 36.26 72.72
CA GLU A 828 -34.85 37.18 72.67
C GLU A 828 -34.43 38.58 72.17
N GLU A 829 -34.44 38.83 70.85
CA GLU A 829 -34.89 40.08 70.21
C GLU A 829 -34.62 40.08 68.68
N LEU A 830 -35.57 40.61 67.88
CA LEU A 830 -35.51 40.59 66.41
C LEU A 830 -34.50 41.62 65.84
N SER A 831 -33.34 41.16 65.35
CA SER A 831 -32.26 41.95 64.73
C SER A 831 -32.28 41.89 63.17
N ALA A 832 -31.56 42.79 62.50
CA ALA A 832 -31.31 42.82 61.04
C ALA A 832 -30.77 41.49 60.46
N GLU A 833 -30.30 40.59 61.31
CA GLU A 833 -29.87 39.22 60.97
C GLU A 833 -31.03 38.32 60.57
N GLN A 834 -32.26 38.58 61.02
CA GLN A 834 -33.44 37.79 60.66
C GLN A 834 -33.96 38.07 59.24
N LEU A 835 -33.67 39.25 58.69
CA LEU A 835 -33.91 39.55 57.27
C LEU A 835 -32.88 38.85 56.37
N LYS A 836 -31.61 38.80 56.80
CA LYS A 836 -30.55 38.00 56.16
C LYS A 836 -30.89 36.50 56.13
N LEU A 837 -31.47 35.96 57.21
CA LEU A 837 -31.91 34.57 57.30
C LEU A 837 -33.05 34.21 56.33
N LYS A 838 -33.93 35.16 56.00
CA LYS A 838 -35.01 34.97 55.02
C LYS A 838 -34.47 35.00 53.58
N GLU A 839 -33.54 35.91 53.29
CA GLU A 839 -32.79 35.92 52.02
C GLU A 839 -31.95 34.65 51.84
N ASP A 840 -31.36 34.13 52.93
CA ASP A 840 -30.63 32.87 52.90
C ASP A 840 -31.56 31.65 52.73
N HIS A 841 -32.82 31.73 53.19
CA HIS A 841 -33.84 30.71 52.93
C HIS A 841 -34.25 30.63 51.45
N ASP A 842 -34.44 31.78 50.79
CA ASP A 842 -34.74 31.83 49.35
C ASP A 842 -33.53 31.39 48.50
N LYS A 843 -32.30 31.75 48.90
CA LYS A 843 -31.06 31.22 48.31
C LYS A 843 -30.96 29.70 48.46
N ILE A 844 -31.32 29.14 49.62
CA ILE A 844 -31.33 27.68 49.83
C ILE A 844 -32.34 27.00 48.89
N ARG A 845 -33.50 27.60 48.67
CA ARG A 845 -34.50 27.08 47.72
C ARG A 845 -33.97 27.07 46.28
N GLN A 846 -33.32 28.15 45.86
CA GLN A 846 -32.66 28.22 44.54
C GLN A 846 -31.52 27.19 44.42
N LEU A 847 -30.72 27.00 45.48
CA LEU A 847 -29.65 26.00 45.52
C LEU A 847 -30.19 24.56 45.45
N ILE A 848 -31.33 24.28 46.08
CA ILE A 848 -32.00 22.96 45.98
C ILE A 848 -32.46 22.71 44.55
N GLU A 849 -33.14 23.67 43.90
CA GLU A 849 -33.57 23.52 42.50
C GLU A 849 -32.38 23.35 41.54
N GLN A 850 -31.28 24.07 41.77
CA GLN A 850 -30.05 23.90 41.01
C GLN A 850 -29.40 22.53 41.25
N LEU A 851 -29.41 22.04 42.50
CA LEU A 851 -28.93 20.71 42.85
C LEU A 851 -29.78 19.61 42.19
N GLU A 852 -31.11 19.75 42.18
CA GLU A 852 -32.02 18.83 41.49
C GLU A 852 -31.69 18.73 40.00
N LYS A 853 -31.59 19.88 39.30
CA LYS A 853 -31.20 19.92 37.88
C LYS A 853 -29.83 19.29 37.63
N THR A 854 -28.87 19.56 38.51
CA THR A 854 -27.51 19.02 38.42
C THR A 854 -27.51 17.50 38.62
N ILE A 855 -28.28 16.97 39.56
CA ILE A 855 -28.44 15.53 39.78
C ILE A 855 -29.12 14.84 38.60
N ASP A 856 -30.18 15.44 38.05
CA ASP A 856 -30.85 14.93 36.85
C ASP A 856 -29.88 14.85 35.68
N ARG A 857 -29.03 15.87 35.50
CA ARG A 857 -27.98 15.88 34.48
C ARG A 857 -26.93 14.79 34.73
N ILE A 858 -26.49 14.59 35.98
CA ILE A 858 -25.57 13.48 36.34
C ILE A 858 -26.19 12.12 35.97
N ILE A 859 -27.48 11.93 36.26
CA ILE A 859 -28.20 10.68 35.94
C ILE A 859 -28.28 10.48 34.43
N GLU A 860 -28.60 11.54 33.67
CA GLU A 860 -28.66 11.51 32.21
C GLU A 860 -27.30 11.14 31.59
N VAL A 861 -26.23 11.83 31.99
CA VAL A 861 -24.86 11.56 31.53
C VAL A 861 -24.45 10.12 31.90
N ASN A 862 -24.75 9.68 33.12
CA ASN A 862 -24.44 8.33 33.56
C ASN A 862 -25.18 7.27 32.72
N LYS A 863 -26.49 7.44 32.49
CA LYS A 863 -27.28 6.52 31.66
C LYS A 863 -26.79 6.45 30.21
N THR A 864 -26.42 7.59 29.65
CA THR A 864 -26.07 7.70 28.24
C THR A 864 -24.67 7.15 27.96
N PHE A 865 -23.69 7.45 28.82
CA PHE A 865 -22.28 7.19 28.56
C PHE A 865 -21.61 6.17 29.47
N TYR A 866 -22.02 6.05 30.73
CA TYR A 866 -21.33 5.21 31.73
C TYR A 866 -22.02 3.85 31.97
N VAL A 867 -23.35 3.75 31.81
CA VAL A 867 -24.11 2.49 31.95
C VAL A 867 -23.74 1.47 30.87
N LYS A 868 -23.51 1.91 29.62
CA LYS A 868 -23.04 1.05 28.53
C LYS A 868 -21.65 0.45 28.79
N GLN A 869 -20.83 1.07 29.66
CA GLN A 869 -19.49 0.61 30.02
C GLN A 869 -19.46 -0.42 31.17
N ASN A 870 -20.61 -1.00 31.54
CA ASN A 870 -20.75 -2.07 32.53
C ASN A 870 -20.22 -1.74 33.94
N LEU A 871 -20.34 -0.47 34.33
CA LEU A 871 -20.15 -0.03 35.70
C LEU A 871 -21.39 -0.46 36.53
N MET A 872 -21.33 -1.62 37.18
CA MET A 872 -22.47 -2.14 37.98
C MET A 872 -22.83 -1.23 39.17
N GLY A 873 -24.12 -0.92 39.31
CA GLY A 873 -24.79 -0.62 40.59
C GLY A 873 -25.05 0.86 40.98
N ALA A 874 -26.25 1.07 41.56
CA ALA A 874 -26.70 2.20 42.41
C ALA A 874 -26.98 3.60 41.80
N LEU A 875 -27.49 3.68 40.57
CA LEU A 875 -28.16 4.90 40.07
C LEU A 875 -29.65 4.68 39.70
N CYS A 876 -30.46 4.20 40.64
CA CYS A 876 -31.90 4.07 40.45
C CYS A 876 -32.58 5.45 40.60
N PRO A 877 -33.26 6.00 39.57
CA PRO A 877 -33.88 7.34 39.62
C PRO A 877 -34.84 7.52 40.81
N VAL A 878 -35.53 6.44 41.19
CA VAL A 878 -36.52 6.40 42.28
C VAL A 878 -35.87 6.62 43.66
N TYR A 879 -34.62 6.18 43.85
CA TYR A 879 -33.89 6.37 45.11
C TYR A 879 -33.48 7.84 45.32
N TYR A 880 -33.14 8.55 44.24
CA TYR A 880 -32.75 9.96 44.33
C TYR A 880 -33.95 10.89 44.46
N GLN A 881 -35.03 10.63 43.72
CA GLN A 881 -36.28 11.38 43.87
C GLN A 881 -36.84 11.30 45.28
N SER A 882 -36.79 10.12 45.93
CA SER A 882 -37.25 9.97 47.32
C SER A 882 -36.37 10.69 48.35
N LYS A 883 -35.05 10.70 48.15
CA LYS A 883 -34.09 11.39 49.06
C LYS A 883 -34.12 12.91 48.91
N ILE A 884 -34.34 13.40 47.68
CA ILE A 884 -34.62 14.81 47.39
C ILE A 884 -35.98 15.23 47.99
N MET A 885 -37.01 14.37 47.89
CA MET A 885 -38.29 14.60 48.57
C MET A 885 -38.13 14.68 50.10
N GLN A 886 -37.28 13.85 50.70
CA GLN A 886 -36.96 13.92 52.14
C GLN A 886 -36.25 15.23 52.51
N LEU A 887 -35.35 15.73 51.65
CA LEU A 887 -34.70 17.04 51.84
C LEU A 887 -35.69 18.21 51.75
N ASN A 888 -36.58 18.19 50.75
CA ASN A 888 -37.68 19.16 50.62
C ASN A 888 -38.65 19.09 51.82
N GLN A 889 -38.90 17.91 52.38
CA GLN A 889 -39.70 17.74 53.60
C GLN A 889 -39.00 18.28 54.85
N GLN A 890 -37.68 18.13 54.99
CA GLN A 890 -36.90 18.69 56.10
C GLN A 890 -36.92 20.24 56.11
N GLN A 891 -37.02 20.88 54.95
CA GLN A 891 -37.19 22.34 54.82
C GLN A 891 -38.59 22.80 55.28
N SER A 892 -39.65 22.05 54.95
CA SER A 892 -41.04 22.38 55.32
C SER A 892 -41.33 22.36 56.84
N LEU A 893 -40.45 21.72 57.63
CA LEU A 893 -40.53 21.73 59.10
C LEU A 893 -40.04 23.05 59.72
N VAL A 894 -39.24 23.84 59.00
CA VAL A 894 -38.76 25.16 59.42
C VAL A 894 -39.82 26.24 59.15
N ASP A 895 -40.52 26.18 58.01
CA ASP A 895 -41.65 27.08 57.69
C ASP A 895 -42.82 26.95 58.67
N LYS A 896 -43.00 25.77 59.28
CA LYS A 896 -44.02 25.58 60.34
C LYS A 896 -43.61 26.15 61.70
N SER A 897 -42.34 26.49 61.90
CA SER A 897 -41.84 27.04 63.17
C SER A 897 -42.00 28.56 63.27
N THR A 898 -42.09 29.27 62.15
CA THR A 898 -42.33 30.72 62.08
C THR A 898 -43.81 31.11 62.15
N ASP A 899 -44.73 30.16 61.92
CA ASP A 899 -46.18 30.40 61.92
C ASP A 899 -46.91 29.97 63.22
N LEU A 900 -46.17 29.68 64.29
CA LEU A 900 -46.73 29.21 65.57
C LEU A 900 -47.45 30.28 66.42
N LYS A 901 -47.80 31.45 65.84
CA LYS A 901 -48.71 32.42 66.45
C LYS A 901 -49.95 32.68 65.59
N LYS A 902 -50.58 31.64 65.01
CA LYS A 902 -52.04 31.61 64.83
C LYS A 902 -52.51 30.21 64.47
N THR A 903 -53.64 29.84 65.07
CA THR A 903 -54.46 28.64 64.79
C THR A 903 -54.00 27.31 65.42
N ARG A 904 -54.33 27.15 66.70
CA ARG A 904 -54.81 25.86 67.24
C ARG A 904 -56.17 25.54 66.59
N ARG A 905 -56.24 24.46 65.79
CA ARG A 905 -57.33 23.44 65.73
C ARG A 905 -57.43 22.80 64.34
N THR A 906 -57.63 21.48 64.33
CA THR A 906 -57.96 20.57 63.19
C THR A 906 -56.77 20.30 62.26
N SER A 907 -56.43 19.09 61.78
CA SER A 907 -57.09 17.78 61.69
C SER A 907 -55.99 16.72 61.46
N TRP A 908 -55.84 15.76 62.37
CA TRP A 908 -55.05 14.53 62.20
C TRP A 908 -55.98 13.43 61.66
N ARG A 909 -56.33 13.45 60.36
CA ARG A 909 -57.05 12.32 59.72
C ARG A 909 -57.12 12.25 58.19
N GLN A 910 -56.38 13.06 57.40
CA GLN A 910 -56.58 13.08 55.93
C GLN A 910 -55.36 12.83 55.02
N VAL A 911 -54.18 12.43 55.54
CA VAL A 911 -53.01 12.20 54.65
C VAL A 911 -52.60 10.73 54.50
N SER A 912 -53.22 9.78 55.21
CA SER A 912 -52.90 8.35 55.02
C SER A 912 -53.65 7.68 53.85
N THR A 913 -54.47 8.41 53.09
CA THR A 913 -55.35 7.83 52.04
C THR A 913 -54.95 8.17 50.61
N LEU A 914 -53.96 9.04 50.36
CA LEU A 914 -53.50 9.34 48.99
C LEU A 914 -52.29 8.51 48.53
N VAL A 915 -51.56 7.87 49.45
CA VAL A 915 -50.37 7.06 49.13
C VAL A 915 -50.73 5.63 48.69
N HIS A 916 -51.96 5.17 48.94
CA HIS A 916 -52.39 3.80 48.63
C HIS A 916 -53.07 3.61 47.25
N LYS A 917 -53.19 4.63 46.39
CA LYS A 917 -53.98 4.53 45.14
C LYS A 917 -53.22 4.68 43.81
N LYS A 918 -51.88 4.64 43.80
CA LYS A 918 -51.07 4.56 42.56
C LYS A 918 -50.08 3.39 42.50
N LEU A 919 -50.27 2.38 43.36
CA LEU A 919 -49.37 1.22 43.51
C LEU A 919 -49.95 -0.13 43.01
N PHE A 920 -50.90 -0.13 42.07
CA PHE A 920 -51.33 -1.38 41.42
C PHE A 920 -51.52 -1.18 39.91
N PHE A 921 -51.12 -2.21 39.15
CA PHE A 921 -50.84 -2.31 37.69
C PHE A 921 -49.43 -1.86 37.29
N SER A 922 -48.51 -2.69 36.79
CA SER A 922 -48.54 -4.11 36.41
C SER A 922 -47.10 -4.67 36.45
N SER A 923 -46.88 -5.70 37.25
CA SER A 923 -45.84 -6.71 37.01
C SER A 923 -46.34 -7.75 36.00
N VAL A 924 -45.42 -8.59 35.51
CA VAL A 924 -45.57 -9.92 34.89
C VAL A 924 -45.40 -9.92 33.35
N ASP A 925 -44.45 -10.61 32.71
CA ASP A 925 -43.47 -11.59 33.20
C ASP A 925 -42.32 -11.82 32.20
N ALA A 926 -41.19 -12.25 32.78
CA ALA A 926 -40.19 -13.05 32.09
C ALA A 926 -40.53 -14.53 32.26
N ILE A 927 -40.48 -15.33 31.18
CA ILE A 927 -40.39 -16.78 31.27
C ILE A 927 -39.29 -17.26 30.30
N LYS A 928 -38.32 -17.98 30.86
CA LYS A 928 -37.30 -18.79 30.15
C LYS A 928 -37.73 -20.28 30.15
N PRO A 929 -37.09 -21.15 29.32
CA PRO A 929 -37.74 -22.19 28.53
C PRO A 929 -37.71 -23.60 29.16
N GLN A 930 -38.56 -24.52 28.64
CA GLN A 930 -38.16 -25.80 28.01
C GLN A 930 -39.36 -26.73 27.69
N THR A 931 -39.34 -27.32 26.48
CA THR A 931 -39.88 -28.64 26.03
C THR A 931 -41.41 -28.89 26.14
N ALA A 932 -42.16 -29.50 25.22
CA ALA A 932 -41.89 -30.33 24.05
C ALA A 932 -43.16 -30.39 23.14
N THR A 933 -42.93 -30.67 21.85
CA THR A 933 -43.76 -31.46 20.90
C THR A 933 -45.21 -31.05 20.56
N GLY A 934 -45.46 -30.85 19.25
CA GLY A 934 -46.77 -31.10 18.63
C GLY A 934 -47.17 -30.11 17.53
N GLU A 935 -46.71 -30.32 16.30
CA GLU A 935 -47.28 -29.79 15.04
C GLU A 935 -48.75 -30.26 14.81
N PRO A 936 -49.41 -29.89 13.70
CA PRO A 936 -49.70 -28.54 13.17
C PRO A 936 -51.21 -28.43 12.80
N LEU A 937 -51.70 -27.28 12.30
CA LEU A 937 -52.65 -27.18 11.16
C LEU A 937 -53.12 -25.72 10.87
N SER A 938 -52.64 -25.22 9.73
CA SER A 938 -53.37 -24.57 8.62
C SER A 938 -54.28 -23.33 8.77
N ARG A 939 -53.93 -22.35 7.91
CA ARG A 939 -54.74 -21.69 6.85
C ARG A 939 -55.54 -20.40 7.13
N ASN A 940 -55.09 -19.36 6.38
CA ASN A 940 -55.83 -18.42 5.51
C ASN A 940 -56.87 -17.45 6.11
N PHE A 941 -56.72 -16.15 5.84
CA PHE A 941 -57.47 -15.47 4.76
C PHE A 941 -56.97 -14.02 4.54
N ALA A 942 -56.86 -13.64 3.26
CA ALA A 942 -56.77 -12.26 2.74
C ALA A 942 -58.20 -11.61 2.76
N GLU A 943 -58.53 -10.34 2.48
CA GLU A 943 -58.15 -9.39 1.43
C GLU A 943 -58.97 -8.07 1.66
N ARG A 944 -58.46 -6.92 1.18
CA ARG A 944 -59.15 -5.73 0.57
C ARG A 944 -60.15 -4.85 1.37
N ILE A 945 -59.95 -3.52 1.29
CA ILE A 945 -60.74 -2.53 0.47
C ILE A 945 -60.09 -1.11 0.54
N ARG A 946 -60.29 -0.34 -0.53
CA ARG A 946 -59.75 0.99 -0.90
C ARG A 946 -60.64 2.19 -0.46
N ALA A 947 -59.98 3.35 -0.37
CA ALA A 947 -60.32 4.68 -0.93
C ALA A 947 -61.43 5.60 -0.34
N ASP A 948 -61.07 6.90 -0.42
CA ASP A 948 -61.84 8.16 -0.51
C ASP A 948 -62.56 8.73 0.73
N MET A 949 -62.19 9.97 1.13
CA MET A 949 -63.05 11.16 0.97
C MET A 949 -62.45 12.45 1.59
N GLU A 950 -62.72 13.55 0.88
CA GLU A 950 -62.35 14.95 1.05
C GLU A 950 -63.37 15.78 1.88
N VAL A 951 -62.86 16.87 2.51
CA VAL A 951 -63.42 18.26 2.65
C VAL A 951 -64.61 18.58 3.59
N GLU A 952 -64.40 19.58 4.47
CA GLU A 952 -65.19 20.85 4.70
C GLU A 952 -64.58 21.63 5.91
N GLU A 953 -63.85 22.74 5.73
CA GLU A 953 -64.20 24.19 5.89
C GLU A 953 -64.85 24.61 7.23
N ILE A 954 -64.40 25.65 7.96
CA ILE A 954 -64.72 27.08 7.74
C ILE A 954 -63.77 28.04 8.53
N GLN A 955 -63.51 29.19 7.88
CA GLN A 955 -62.87 30.52 8.13
C GLN A 955 -63.23 31.31 9.45
N PRO A 956 -62.76 32.58 9.72
CA PRO A 956 -62.33 33.66 8.78
C PRO A 956 -61.22 34.69 9.18
N ASP A 957 -60.92 35.56 8.19
CA ASP A 957 -60.40 36.95 8.16
C ASP A 957 -58.98 37.29 8.68
N GLY A 958 -58.14 38.10 7.99
CA GLY A 958 -58.27 38.87 6.75
C GLY A 958 -56.97 39.65 6.43
N ASP A 959 -56.85 39.98 5.14
CA ASP A 959 -56.24 41.18 4.52
C ASP A 959 -54.71 41.49 4.50
N LEU A 960 -54.22 41.50 3.23
CA LEU A 960 -53.55 42.60 2.50
C LEU A 960 -52.05 42.54 2.14
N SER A 961 -51.85 42.76 0.84
CA SER A 961 -50.69 43.31 0.08
C SER A 961 -49.50 42.36 -0.20
N GLN A 962 -49.35 41.87 -1.43
CA GLN A 962 -48.73 42.52 -2.62
C GLN A 962 -47.21 42.78 -2.47
N HIS A 963 -46.38 41.96 -3.14
CA HIS A 963 -45.64 42.42 -4.33
C HIS A 963 -44.91 41.28 -5.05
N GLU A 964 -44.97 41.39 -6.37
CA GLU A 964 -44.49 40.50 -7.42
C GLU A 964 -42.98 40.57 -7.68
N SER A 965 -42.58 39.70 -8.61
CA SER A 965 -41.41 39.68 -9.49
C SER A 965 -40.27 38.74 -9.04
N SER A 966 -39.98 37.59 -9.65
CA SER A 966 -39.99 37.05 -11.02
C SER A 966 -38.59 36.87 -11.60
N SER A 967 -38.37 35.62 -12.03
CA SER A 967 -37.64 35.17 -13.24
C SER A 967 -36.12 35.31 -13.38
N LEU A 968 -35.48 34.13 -13.34
CA LEU A 968 -34.94 33.38 -14.49
C LEU A 968 -33.83 34.00 -15.38
N LYS A 969 -32.84 33.10 -15.59
CA LYS A 969 -32.08 32.76 -16.81
C LYS A 969 -30.67 33.32 -17.00
N GLN A 970 -29.75 32.35 -16.99
CA GLN A 970 -28.78 32.03 -18.04
C GLN A 970 -28.18 33.20 -18.83
N LEU A 971 -26.84 33.26 -18.86
CA LEU A 971 -26.10 33.50 -20.10
C LEU A 971 -24.68 32.93 -19.99
N SER A 972 -24.32 32.26 -21.07
CA SER A 972 -23.03 31.73 -21.47
C SER A 972 -22.13 32.81 -22.08
N PHE A 973 -20.94 32.36 -22.52
CA PHE A 973 -19.87 33.01 -23.31
C PHE A 973 -18.73 33.58 -22.46
N SER A 974 -17.46 33.33 -22.77
CA SER A 974 -16.80 32.84 -24.00
C SER A 974 -15.48 32.15 -23.67
#